data_AF-A0A511CYB2-F1
#
_entry.id   AF-A0A511CYB2-F1
#
_cell.length_a   1.000
_cell.length_b   1.000
_cell.length_c   1.000
_cell.angle_alpha   90.00
_cell.angle_beta   90.00
_cell.angle_gamma   90.00
#
_symmetry.space_group_name_H-M   'P 1'
#
loop_
_entity.id
_entity.type
_entity.pdbx_description
1 polymer ?
#
loop_
_entity_poly.entity_id
_entity_poly.type
_entity_poly.pdbx_seq_one_letter_code
_entity_poly.pdbx_strand_id
1 'polypeptide(L)'
;MSDATGVPALGAADFAEFYRAVHAVDPFPWQESLVAEVLGGGRWPDLIDVPTGLGKTSTLDVAVFVAAATSHVPGGHRLGRRRCFFVVDRRIVVDEAYEHALSLSRAVQDAERSEDPGIVSRVAAGLRSYAPDARAGALLPVTRMRGGATWAAAWLDRPDRPGLVLGTVDQIGSRLLFRGYGVSDRRRPIDAALVGTDSLVLVDEAHLSTALLATVSAAQERDRLGVPLPSLSLVRLSATGAPARHTFALDVDAHRTNPQAWERLTAGKRLTTREVSSAKDCVKALAETTLERVGTLTAKASMEGAAPVAAVVCNTVDRARAVHTLLRKLLTGRGAVVEADCELLIGRSRPIDRPNVQEQVLSRFGTSRDPSRRAAILVATQTVEVGVNLDVDVLVSESASWDALVQRLGRLNRLGRFTERFPGQDEAAAVVIHDGQDRGPVYGEARDTTWRALHAMVSEHGGIDVSPLACRHLATTTFAALEFTRQPGGVPVLLHPTLDAWTQTAPVPLDDPPIEPFLHGFDSGVAAVRIVWRDGLLSTDPLDDPWEDDIELAAAHIDGLLTQWPPRTTETVEVPFVAVRQWMSGQAAEPISDLEAAPDVGGHARQLEDPFRVLAQRPASTGRGADDAPDTPMVWRWIDAEELRPGDLIIVPSERGGLDGYGWSPAERSPVRDVSEAATFVASRSRREATLRLDPGLPARLGMEHAAGETASALVSDLLAADEDAWPGSEEIDGFGRALAELLPDEPPPGCGWTADTWNALRRWAESGQLRILDLRDPADSWVAGHDGPRTWARLLAGPVPADAACRVDSGSAVDRDDEEVGASSVGTRPVTLAAHHTAVRQRAEEIAVALGLPPELRAVVADAAGWHDLGKADERFQIMLHGGDGCEATLALEPLAKSGMDPTDRLAWRRASRLSGLPAGARHEAWSAALVEEWLRGAGSAYLGDTDLLIHLVASHHGYARPLARLVMDREPRPVQALVDGEKVSVPSERTVSLEHPARFARLNQRYGRWGLALLETVVRCADTTVSEEGS
;
A
#
# COMPACT_ATOMS: atom_id res chain seq x y z
N MET A 1 -28.62 -30.31 6.05
CA MET A 1 -29.42 -30.00 4.86
C MET A 1 -28.44 -29.93 3.69
N SER A 2 -28.64 -30.71 2.63
CA SER A 2 -27.75 -30.70 1.46
C SER A 2 -28.04 -29.46 0.60
N ASP A 3 -27.01 -28.74 0.19
CA ASP A 3 -27.15 -27.67 -0.81
C ASP A 3 -27.51 -28.25 -2.19
N ALA A 4 -27.98 -27.39 -3.09
CA ALA A 4 -28.37 -27.74 -4.47
C ALA A 4 -27.24 -28.38 -5.30
N THR A 5 -26.01 -28.43 -4.77
CA THR A 5 -24.81 -29.03 -5.35
C THR A 5 -24.50 -30.45 -4.83
N GLY A 6 -25.26 -30.98 -3.87
CA GLY A 6 -25.05 -32.31 -3.29
C GLY A 6 -23.89 -32.43 -2.28
N VAL A 7 -23.23 -31.32 -1.94
CA VAL A 7 -22.13 -31.27 -0.95
C VAL A 7 -22.71 -31.02 0.46
N PRO A 8 -22.22 -31.70 1.51
CA PRO A 8 -22.65 -31.44 2.88
C PRO A 8 -22.31 -30.00 3.31
N ALA A 9 -23.29 -29.26 3.82
CA ALA A 9 -23.10 -27.91 4.33
C ALA A 9 -22.03 -27.86 5.43
N LEU A 10 -21.12 -26.88 5.35
CA LEU A 10 -20.08 -26.66 6.36
C LEU A 10 -20.70 -26.18 7.67
N GLY A 11 -20.39 -26.86 8.77
CA GLY A 11 -20.82 -26.49 10.12
C GLY A 11 -19.66 -25.92 10.95
N ALA A 12 -19.98 -25.29 12.09
CA ALA A 12 -18.94 -24.75 12.99
C ALA A 12 -17.93 -25.82 13.44
N ALA A 13 -18.37 -27.07 13.63
CA ALA A 13 -17.51 -28.19 14.02
C ALA A 13 -16.48 -28.59 12.94
N ASP A 14 -16.71 -28.24 11.67
CA ASP A 14 -15.80 -28.56 10.58
C ASP A 14 -14.57 -27.60 10.56
N PHE A 15 -14.61 -26.49 11.31
CA PHE A 15 -13.55 -25.48 11.28
C PHE A 15 -12.21 -26.02 11.80
N ALA A 16 -12.21 -26.84 12.85
CA ALA A 16 -10.96 -27.38 13.40
C ALA A 16 -10.24 -28.31 12.41
N GLU A 17 -11.01 -29.11 11.66
CA GLU A 17 -10.47 -29.94 10.59
C GLU A 17 -9.90 -29.08 9.45
N PHE A 18 -10.63 -28.04 9.04
CA PHE A 18 -10.18 -27.08 8.02
C PHE A 18 -8.86 -26.40 8.43
N TYR A 19 -8.81 -25.85 9.63
CA TYR A 19 -7.63 -25.13 10.13
C TYR A 19 -6.39 -26.05 10.20
N ARG A 20 -6.58 -27.28 10.69
CA ARG A 20 -5.50 -28.28 10.73
C ARG A 20 -5.03 -28.69 9.33
N ALA A 21 -5.95 -28.82 8.38
CA ALA A 21 -5.61 -29.16 7.00
C ALA A 21 -4.78 -28.06 6.31
N VAL A 22 -5.02 -26.78 6.63
CA VAL A 22 -4.27 -25.65 6.06
C VAL A 22 -2.94 -25.43 6.77
N HIS A 23 -2.90 -25.48 8.11
CA HIS A 23 -1.75 -25.02 8.91
C HIS A 23 -0.97 -26.13 9.60
N ALA A 24 -1.41 -27.39 9.50
CA ALA A 24 -0.84 -28.55 10.19
C ALA A 24 -0.79 -28.44 11.73
N VAL A 25 -1.57 -27.54 12.32
CA VAL A 25 -1.71 -27.34 13.77
C VAL A 25 -3.17 -27.20 14.15
N ASP A 26 -3.52 -27.53 15.40
CA ASP A 26 -4.87 -27.33 15.92
C ASP A 26 -5.17 -25.84 16.15
N PRO A 27 -6.42 -25.40 15.92
CA PRO A 27 -6.83 -24.05 16.29
C PRO A 27 -6.83 -23.86 17.81
N PHE A 28 -6.75 -22.60 18.24
CA PHE A 28 -7.04 -22.24 19.62
C PHE A 28 -8.55 -22.28 19.90
N PRO A 29 -8.99 -22.62 21.13
CA PRO A 29 -10.41 -22.74 21.47
C PRO A 29 -11.25 -21.50 21.14
N TRP A 30 -10.69 -20.29 21.24
CA TRP A 30 -11.40 -19.05 20.87
C TRP A 30 -11.70 -18.96 19.37
N GLN A 31 -10.87 -19.54 18.51
CA GLN A 31 -11.06 -19.50 17.06
C GLN A 31 -12.27 -20.36 16.67
N GLU A 32 -12.39 -21.56 17.25
CA GLU A 32 -13.55 -22.43 17.09
C GLU A 32 -14.82 -21.78 17.67
N SER A 33 -14.70 -21.21 18.87
CA SER A 33 -15.82 -20.55 19.55
C SER A 33 -16.32 -19.33 18.77
N LEU A 34 -15.42 -18.57 18.15
CA LEU A 34 -15.78 -17.43 17.30
C LEU A 34 -16.58 -17.89 16.07
N VAL A 35 -16.16 -18.97 15.40
CA VAL A 35 -16.93 -19.53 14.28
C VAL A 35 -18.33 -19.98 14.74
N ALA A 36 -18.41 -20.67 15.87
CA ALA A 36 -19.67 -21.13 16.44
C ALA A 36 -20.59 -19.94 16.80
N GLU A 37 -20.06 -18.88 17.39
CA GLU A 37 -20.82 -17.67 17.72
C GLU A 37 -21.28 -16.92 16.47
N VAL A 38 -20.42 -16.75 15.46
CA VAL A 38 -20.79 -16.04 14.23
C VAL A 38 -21.87 -16.81 13.47
N LEU A 39 -21.69 -18.11 13.25
CA LEU A 39 -22.66 -18.95 12.53
C LEU A 39 -23.96 -19.15 13.32
N GLY A 40 -23.87 -19.36 14.63
CA GLY A 40 -25.04 -19.58 15.49
C GLY A 40 -25.81 -18.29 15.82
N GLY A 41 -25.11 -17.18 16.00
CA GLY A 41 -25.67 -15.88 16.34
C GLY A 41 -26.14 -15.07 15.13
N GLY A 42 -25.75 -15.45 13.91
CA GLY A 42 -26.17 -14.76 12.70
C GLY A 42 -25.61 -13.35 12.55
N ARG A 43 -24.47 -13.04 13.18
CA ARG A 43 -23.78 -11.76 13.05
C ARG A 43 -22.30 -11.85 13.41
N TRP A 44 -21.49 -10.97 12.84
CA TRP A 44 -20.13 -10.73 13.31
C TRP A 44 -20.12 -9.90 14.61
N PRO A 45 -19.17 -10.14 15.54
CA PRO A 45 -18.96 -9.26 16.68
C PRO A 45 -18.36 -7.90 16.29
N ASP A 46 -18.70 -6.86 17.05
CA ASP A 46 -18.15 -5.51 16.86
C ASP A 46 -16.70 -5.41 17.39
N LEU A 47 -16.33 -6.30 18.33
CA LEU A 47 -15.02 -6.40 18.95
C LEU A 47 -14.68 -7.86 19.23
N ILE A 48 -13.51 -8.29 18.78
CA ILE A 48 -12.86 -9.55 19.18
C ILE A 48 -11.77 -9.20 20.17
N ASP A 49 -12.06 -9.48 21.44
CA ASP A 49 -11.20 -9.18 22.58
C ASP A 49 -10.39 -10.41 22.99
N VAL A 50 -9.21 -10.54 22.35
CA VAL A 50 -8.28 -11.65 22.51
C VAL A 50 -6.87 -11.09 22.78
N PRO A 51 -6.15 -11.60 23.80
CA PRO A 51 -4.78 -11.20 24.09
C PRO A 51 -3.80 -11.38 22.92
N THR A 52 -2.72 -10.60 22.94
CA THR A 52 -1.63 -10.76 21.98
C THR A 52 -0.98 -12.15 22.12
N GLY A 53 -0.49 -12.71 21.01
CA GLY A 53 0.18 -14.02 21.01
C GLY A 53 -0.74 -15.25 20.86
N LEU A 54 -2.06 -15.08 20.81
CA LEU A 54 -3.03 -16.16 20.56
C LEU A 54 -3.51 -16.24 19.10
N GLY A 55 -2.71 -15.76 18.14
CA GLY A 55 -2.95 -15.98 16.71
C GLY A 55 -4.14 -15.22 16.12
N LYS A 56 -4.33 -13.94 16.45
CA LYS A 56 -5.44 -13.09 15.93
C LYS A 56 -5.53 -13.05 14.41
N THR A 57 -4.42 -13.24 13.69
CA THR A 57 -4.36 -13.36 12.22
C THR A 57 -5.29 -14.45 11.68
N SER A 58 -5.57 -15.50 12.46
CA SER A 58 -6.51 -16.56 12.11
C SER A 58 -7.96 -16.11 11.87
N THR A 59 -8.28 -14.86 12.21
CA THR A 59 -9.55 -14.24 11.80
C THR A 59 -9.73 -14.22 10.28
N LEU A 60 -8.64 -14.25 9.50
CA LEU A 60 -8.67 -14.49 8.06
C LEU A 60 -9.23 -15.88 7.71
N ASP A 61 -8.78 -16.93 8.38
CA ASP A 61 -9.30 -18.29 8.19
C ASP A 61 -10.78 -18.38 8.57
N VAL A 62 -11.16 -17.75 9.69
CA VAL A 62 -12.55 -17.65 10.14
C VAL A 62 -13.41 -16.94 9.08
N ALA A 63 -12.92 -15.84 8.52
CA ALA A 63 -13.63 -15.10 7.48
C ALA A 63 -13.85 -15.93 6.21
N VAL A 64 -12.81 -16.62 5.74
CA VAL A 64 -12.87 -17.50 4.56
C VAL A 64 -13.79 -18.69 4.80
N PHE A 65 -13.69 -19.32 5.97
CA PHE A 65 -14.54 -20.45 6.34
C PHE A 65 -16.02 -20.03 6.44
N VAL A 66 -16.34 -18.92 7.11
CA VAL A 66 -17.70 -18.38 7.19
C VAL A 66 -18.22 -17.98 5.81
N ALA A 67 -17.36 -17.43 4.94
CA ALA A 67 -17.70 -17.12 3.56
C ALA A 67 -18.11 -18.37 2.78
N ALA A 68 -17.36 -19.46 2.89
CA ALA A 68 -17.71 -20.72 2.25
C ALA A 68 -18.95 -21.38 2.88
N ALA A 69 -19.05 -21.39 4.21
CA ALA A 69 -20.14 -22.04 4.94
C ALA A 69 -21.51 -21.39 4.71
N THR A 70 -21.53 -20.10 4.37
CA THR A 70 -22.76 -19.34 4.14
C THR A 70 -22.94 -18.92 2.68
N SER A 71 -22.16 -19.47 1.74
CA SER A 71 -22.19 -19.07 0.33
C SER A 71 -23.55 -19.32 -0.35
N HIS A 72 -24.29 -20.34 0.11
CA HIS A 72 -25.64 -20.66 -0.36
C HIS A 72 -26.73 -19.70 0.14
N VAL A 73 -26.44 -18.86 1.14
CA VAL A 73 -27.41 -17.92 1.70
C VAL A 73 -27.54 -16.70 0.78
N PRO A 74 -28.72 -16.45 0.18
CA PRO A 74 -28.90 -15.33 -0.73
C PRO A 74 -29.08 -14.00 0.03
N GLY A 75 -28.76 -12.89 -0.66
CA GLY A 75 -29.16 -11.53 -0.27
C GLY A 75 -28.34 -10.86 0.83
N GLY A 76 -28.85 -9.73 1.32
CA GLY A 76 -28.16 -8.83 2.24
C GLY A 76 -27.91 -9.36 3.66
N HIS A 77 -28.43 -10.53 4.01
CA HIS A 77 -28.30 -11.15 5.34
C HIS A 77 -27.23 -12.24 5.41
N ARG A 78 -26.56 -12.57 4.30
CA ARG A 78 -25.43 -13.51 4.31
C ARG A 78 -24.38 -13.07 5.33
N LEU A 79 -23.73 -13.98 6.04
CA LEU A 79 -22.67 -13.63 7.01
C LEU A 79 -21.29 -13.55 6.36
N GLY A 80 -21.06 -14.49 5.44
CA GLY A 80 -19.93 -14.50 4.53
C GLY A 80 -19.88 -13.24 3.68
N ARG A 81 -18.72 -12.60 3.67
CA ARG A 81 -18.40 -11.48 2.79
C ARG A 81 -17.53 -12.00 1.67
N ARG A 82 -17.73 -11.51 0.44
CA ARG A 82 -16.86 -11.87 -0.69
C ARG A 82 -15.43 -11.42 -0.41
N ARG A 83 -15.27 -10.21 0.11
CA ARG A 83 -13.96 -9.63 0.35
C ARG A 83 -13.70 -9.50 1.84
N CYS A 84 -12.51 -9.89 2.28
CA CYS A 84 -12.03 -9.66 3.63
C CYS A 84 -10.82 -8.72 3.57
N PHE A 85 -10.94 -7.59 4.26
CA PHE A 85 -9.90 -6.59 4.44
C PHE A 85 -9.31 -6.74 5.83
N PHE A 86 -8.01 -6.99 5.92
CA PHE A 86 -7.24 -6.95 7.15
C PHE A 86 -6.47 -5.64 7.20
N VAL A 87 -7.01 -4.69 7.95
CA VAL A 87 -6.49 -3.33 8.09
C VAL A 87 -5.58 -3.27 9.30
N VAL A 88 -4.36 -2.80 9.08
CA VAL A 88 -3.40 -2.54 10.15
C VAL A 88 -3.02 -1.06 10.13
N ASP A 89 -2.85 -0.47 11.30
CA ASP A 89 -2.41 0.92 11.41
C ASP A 89 -0.97 1.10 10.89
N ARG A 90 -0.13 0.06 11.02
CA ARG A 90 1.32 0.16 10.78
C ARG A 90 1.83 -0.74 9.66
N ARG A 91 2.72 -0.17 8.84
CA ARG A 91 3.24 -0.75 7.59
C ARG A 91 4.03 -2.07 7.75
N ILE A 92 4.62 -2.31 8.92
CA ILE A 92 5.49 -3.48 9.20
C ILE A 92 4.65 -4.76 9.44
N VAL A 93 3.42 -4.63 9.95
CA VAL A 93 2.55 -5.76 10.34
C VAL A 93 1.95 -6.49 9.15
N VAL A 94 1.86 -5.79 8.00
CA VAL A 94 1.18 -6.29 6.81
C VAL A 94 1.83 -7.57 6.28
N ASP A 95 3.13 -7.74 6.44
CA ASP A 95 3.88 -8.81 5.76
C ASP A 95 3.58 -10.19 6.35
N GLU A 96 3.53 -10.33 7.68
CA GLU A 96 3.22 -11.62 8.33
C GLU A 96 1.79 -12.08 8.02
N ALA A 97 0.83 -11.17 8.14
CA ALA A 97 -0.55 -11.48 7.80
C ALA A 97 -0.72 -11.80 6.29
N TYR A 98 0.11 -11.19 5.44
CA TYR A 98 0.10 -11.45 4.00
C TYR A 98 0.63 -12.83 3.68
N GLU A 99 1.72 -13.28 4.31
CA GLU A 99 2.22 -14.66 4.16
C GLU A 99 1.20 -15.69 4.68
N HIS A 100 0.52 -15.41 5.80
CA HIS A 100 -0.58 -16.26 6.30
C HIS A 100 -1.70 -16.37 5.25
N ALA A 101 -2.11 -15.24 4.67
CA ALA A 101 -3.15 -15.20 3.64
C ALA A 101 -2.73 -15.93 2.35
N LEU A 102 -1.46 -15.83 1.95
CA LEU A 102 -0.91 -16.56 0.80
C LEU A 102 -0.92 -18.07 1.04
N SER A 103 -0.53 -18.52 2.24
CA SER A 103 -0.61 -19.95 2.61
C SER A 103 -2.04 -20.47 2.47
N LEU A 104 -3.00 -19.73 3.02
CA LEU A 104 -4.43 -20.05 2.91
C LEU A 104 -4.92 -20.08 1.45
N SER A 105 -4.56 -19.08 0.64
CA SER A 105 -4.91 -19.05 -0.78
C SER A 105 -4.34 -20.23 -1.56
N ARG A 106 -3.08 -20.62 -1.29
CA ARG A 106 -2.45 -21.78 -1.94
C ARG A 106 -3.17 -23.07 -1.58
N ALA A 107 -3.45 -23.30 -0.30
CA ALA A 107 -4.17 -24.49 0.16
C ALA A 107 -5.55 -24.63 -0.50
N VAL A 108 -6.31 -23.54 -0.59
CA VAL A 108 -7.62 -23.53 -1.28
C VAL A 108 -7.47 -23.78 -2.78
N GLN A 109 -6.48 -23.18 -3.43
CA GLN A 109 -6.26 -23.34 -4.88
C GLN A 109 -5.79 -24.76 -5.24
N ASP A 110 -4.95 -25.37 -4.41
CA ASP A 110 -4.49 -26.74 -4.61
C ASP A 110 -5.63 -27.74 -4.38
N ALA A 111 -6.47 -27.51 -3.36
CA ALA A 111 -7.66 -28.32 -3.11
C ALA A 111 -8.69 -28.24 -4.25
N GLU A 112 -8.84 -27.06 -4.87
CA GLU A 112 -9.72 -26.90 -6.03
C GLU A 112 -9.27 -27.72 -7.25
N ARG A 113 -7.95 -27.88 -7.45
CA ARG A 113 -7.38 -28.68 -8.54
C ARG A 113 -7.36 -30.17 -8.22
N SER A 114 -7.49 -30.53 -6.96
CA SER A 114 -7.49 -31.91 -6.48
C SER A 114 -8.85 -32.55 -6.64
N GLU A 115 -8.88 -33.86 -6.91
CA GLU A 115 -10.11 -34.67 -6.88
C GLU A 115 -10.43 -35.18 -5.46
N ASP A 116 -9.59 -34.88 -4.46
CA ASP A 116 -9.79 -35.31 -3.07
C ASP A 116 -10.97 -34.58 -2.40
N PRO A 117 -12.02 -35.29 -1.93
CA PRO A 117 -13.20 -34.69 -1.30
C PRO A 117 -12.96 -34.22 0.15
N GLY A 118 -11.76 -33.71 0.47
CA GLY A 118 -11.40 -33.20 1.80
C GLY A 118 -12.13 -31.91 2.19
N ILE A 119 -11.96 -31.51 3.46
CA ILE A 119 -12.61 -30.31 4.01
C ILE A 119 -12.24 -29.03 3.26
N VAL A 120 -10.97 -28.90 2.83
CA VAL A 120 -10.49 -27.73 2.08
C VAL A 120 -11.17 -27.66 0.70
N SER A 121 -11.44 -28.79 0.06
CA SER A 121 -12.16 -28.87 -1.22
C SER A 121 -13.63 -28.44 -1.06
N ARG A 122 -14.26 -28.74 0.07
CA ARG A 122 -15.61 -28.23 0.41
C ARG A 122 -15.59 -26.71 0.58
N VAL A 123 -14.57 -26.16 1.25
CA VAL A 123 -14.38 -24.70 1.37
C VAL A 123 -14.15 -24.06 0.00
N ALA A 124 -13.28 -24.64 -0.83
CA ALA A 124 -13.03 -24.18 -2.20
C ALA A 124 -14.31 -24.18 -3.05
N ALA A 125 -15.13 -25.24 -2.98
CA ALA A 125 -16.42 -25.30 -3.68
C ALA A 125 -17.39 -24.20 -3.21
N GLY A 126 -17.44 -23.93 -1.89
CA GLY A 126 -18.21 -22.82 -1.33
C GLY A 126 -17.75 -21.47 -1.86
N LEU A 127 -16.44 -21.22 -1.92
CA LEU A 127 -15.90 -19.97 -2.48
C LEU A 127 -16.15 -19.85 -3.99
N ARG A 128 -16.00 -20.94 -4.75
CA ARG A 128 -16.25 -20.98 -6.20
C ARG A 128 -17.70 -20.65 -6.54
N SER A 129 -18.65 -20.95 -5.64
CA SER A 129 -20.06 -20.62 -5.83
C SER A 129 -20.35 -19.11 -5.91
N TYR A 130 -19.46 -18.24 -5.40
CA TYR A 130 -19.61 -16.79 -5.53
C TYR A 130 -19.41 -16.29 -6.95
N ALA A 131 -18.53 -16.95 -7.72
CA ALA A 131 -18.20 -16.60 -9.10
C ALA A 131 -17.95 -17.88 -9.93
N PRO A 132 -19.01 -18.63 -10.29
CA PRO A 132 -18.89 -19.94 -10.94
C PRO A 132 -18.15 -19.90 -12.29
N ASP A 133 -18.32 -18.81 -13.03
CA ASP A 133 -17.80 -18.64 -14.39
C ASP A 133 -16.41 -17.97 -14.43
N ALA A 134 -15.94 -17.45 -13.28
CA ALA A 134 -14.64 -16.77 -13.18
C ALA A 134 -13.47 -17.77 -13.03
N ARG A 135 -13.20 -18.58 -14.06
CA ARG A 135 -12.21 -19.67 -14.00
C ARG A 135 -10.75 -19.25 -14.21
N ALA A 136 -10.50 -18.04 -14.70
CA ALA A 136 -9.15 -17.48 -14.81
C ALA A 136 -8.65 -16.98 -13.43
N GLY A 137 -7.34 -17.05 -13.18
CA GLY A 137 -6.72 -16.60 -11.94
C GLY A 137 -6.94 -17.49 -10.71
N ALA A 138 -6.42 -17.04 -9.56
CA ALA A 138 -6.59 -17.71 -8.28
C ALA A 138 -8.05 -17.61 -7.78
N LEU A 139 -8.57 -18.66 -7.16
CA LEU A 139 -9.92 -18.65 -6.58
C LEU A 139 -10.05 -17.60 -5.47
N LEU A 140 -9.03 -17.46 -4.63
CA LEU A 140 -8.97 -16.50 -3.52
C LEU A 140 -7.74 -15.59 -3.69
N PRO A 141 -7.78 -14.58 -4.59
CA PRO A 141 -6.67 -13.67 -4.78
C PRO A 141 -6.32 -12.94 -3.46
N VAL A 142 -5.03 -12.83 -3.19
CA VAL A 142 -4.48 -12.13 -2.01
C VAL A 142 -3.75 -10.88 -2.48
N THR A 143 -4.16 -9.72 -1.97
CA THR A 143 -3.55 -8.43 -2.30
C THR A 143 -2.95 -7.78 -1.06
N ARG A 144 -1.75 -7.20 -1.21
CA ARG A 144 -1.09 -6.36 -0.20
C ARG A 144 -1.12 -4.88 -0.58
N MET A 145 -1.84 -4.05 0.15
CA MET A 145 -1.99 -2.60 -0.09
C MET A 145 -1.27 -1.77 0.98
N ARG A 146 0.01 -1.46 0.78
CA ARG A 146 0.78 -0.54 1.64
C ARG A 146 1.58 0.47 0.82
N GLY A 147 1.84 1.65 1.39
CA GLY A 147 2.70 2.66 0.78
C GLY A 147 4.11 2.09 0.50
N GLY A 148 4.60 2.27 -0.72
CA GLY A 148 5.88 1.71 -1.19
C GLY A 148 5.82 0.26 -1.73
N ALA A 149 4.70 -0.45 -1.60
CA ALA A 149 4.47 -1.71 -2.31
C ALA A 149 3.67 -1.47 -3.59
N THR A 150 4.08 -2.11 -4.67
CA THR A 150 3.49 -2.04 -6.02
C THR A 150 2.37 -3.08 -6.15
N TRP A 151 1.15 -2.67 -5.80
CA TRP A 151 -0.06 -3.53 -5.89
C TRP A 151 -0.92 -3.15 -7.09
N ALA A 152 -1.95 -3.98 -7.36
CA ALA A 152 -2.70 -3.91 -8.60
C ALA A 152 -3.81 -2.90 -8.62
N ALA A 153 -3.74 -1.92 -9.54
CA ALA A 153 -4.89 -1.07 -9.85
C ALA A 153 -6.16 -1.91 -10.13
N ALA A 154 -5.99 -3.13 -10.66
CA ALA A 154 -6.99 -4.20 -10.70
C ALA A 154 -6.65 -5.34 -9.73
N TRP A 155 -6.60 -5.03 -8.43
CA TRP A 155 -6.37 -6.00 -7.33
C TRP A 155 -7.47 -7.04 -7.19
N LEU A 156 -8.63 -6.70 -7.75
CA LEU A 156 -9.66 -7.64 -8.09
C LEU A 156 -10.18 -7.27 -9.47
N ASP A 157 -10.17 -8.23 -10.38
CA ASP A 157 -10.63 -8.12 -11.77
C ASP A 157 -12.15 -7.99 -11.86
N ARG A 158 -12.89 -8.66 -10.97
CA ARG A 158 -14.36 -8.69 -10.98
C ARG A 158 -14.99 -8.52 -9.58
N PRO A 159 -16.14 -7.84 -9.46
CA PRO A 159 -16.78 -7.58 -8.17
C PRO A 159 -17.52 -8.79 -7.57
N ASP A 160 -17.76 -9.86 -8.33
CA ASP A 160 -18.41 -11.09 -7.87
C ASP A 160 -17.45 -12.08 -7.18
N ARG A 161 -16.14 -11.91 -7.37
CA ARG A 161 -15.11 -12.81 -6.82
C ARG A 161 -14.83 -12.58 -5.34
N PRO A 162 -14.50 -13.65 -4.60
CA PRO A 162 -13.94 -13.50 -3.27
C PRO A 162 -12.50 -12.99 -3.32
N GLY A 163 -11.99 -12.46 -2.21
CA GLY A 163 -10.59 -12.01 -2.12
C GLY A 163 -10.15 -11.61 -0.71
N LEU A 164 -8.85 -11.74 -0.46
CA LEU A 164 -8.20 -11.26 0.76
C LEU A 164 -7.36 -10.02 0.44
N VAL A 165 -7.55 -8.96 1.21
CA VAL A 165 -6.81 -7.71 1.05
C VAL A 165 -6.21 -7.31 2.37
N LEU A 166 -4.90 -7.15 2.42
CA LEU A 166 -4.18 -6.73 3.61
C LEU A 166 -3.59 -5.36 3.36
N GLY A 167 -3.91 -4.37 4.18
CA GLY A 167 -3.47 -3.02 3.89
C GLY A 167 -3.48 -2.08 5.08
N THR A 168 -2.96 -0.88 4.84
CA THR A 168 -2.96 0.16 5.87
C THR A 168 -4.29 0.89 5.96
N VAL A 169 -4.51 1.59 7.07
CA VAL A 169 -5.62 2.54 7.26
C VAL A 169 -5.74 3.48 6.06
N ASP A 170 -4.64 4.07 5.62
CA ASP A 170 -4.56 4.95 4.46
C ASP A 170 -5.07 4.28 3.18
N GLN A 171 -4.58 3.07 2.87
CA GLN A 171 -4.91 2.44 1.59
C GLN A 171 -6.35 1.94 1.53
N ILE A 172 -6.87 1.39 2.62
CA ILE A 172 -8.23 0.85 2.64
C ILE A 172 -9.25 1.96 2.90
N GLY A 173 -8.99 2.84 3.88
CA GLY A 173 -9.87 3.95 4.23
C GLY A 173 -10.01 4.97 3.11
N SER A 174 -8.92 5.35 2.43
CA SER A 174 -8.99 6.30 1.32
C SER A 174 -9.83 5.77 0.15
N ARG A 175 -9.74 4.48 -0.16
CA ARG A 175 -10.52 3.82 -1.20
C ARG A 175 -11.99 3.75 -0.88
N LEU A 176 -12.33 3.34 0.34
CA LEU A 176 -13.71 3.31 0.81
C LEU A 176 -14.40 4.68 0.63
N LEU A 177 -13.66 5.76 0.87
CA LEU A 177 -14.14 7.13 0.82
C LEU A 177 -13.87 7.82 -0.54
N PHE A 178 -13.75 7.06 -1.62
CA PHE A 178 -13.64 7.59 -3.00
C PHE A 178 -12.43 8.51 -3.24
N ARG A 179 -11.37 8.41 -2.44
CA ARG A 179 -10.12 9.18 -2.57
C ARG A 179 -8.88 8.30 -2.47
N GLY A 180 -8.97 7.10 -3.05
CA GLY A 180 -7.90 6.10 -3.02
C GLY A 180 -6.53 6.68 -3.38
N TYR A 181 -5.56 6.57 -2.47
CA TYR A 181 -4.20 7.04 -2.73
C TYR A 181 -3.54 6.24 -3.86
N GLY A 182 -2.88 6.95 -4.79
CA GLY A 182 -2.25 6.35 -5.96
C GLY A 182 -3.24 5.79 -6.98
N VAL A 183 -4.49 6.28 -6.98
CA VAL A 183 -5.56 5.84 -7.88
C VAL A 183 -6.04 7.03 -8.71
N SER A 184 -6.17 6.82 -10.02
CA SER A 184 -6.74 7.83 -10.90
C SER A 184 -8.19 8.13 -10.52
N ASP A 185 -8.61 9.37 -10.75
CA ASP A 185 -9.97 9.88 -10.55
C ASP A 185 -11.07 8.94 -11.05
N ARG A 186 -10.84 8.31 -12.19
CA ARG A 186 -11.79 7.42 -12.85
C ARG A 186 -11.87 6.04 -12.23
N ARG A 187 -10.83 5.59 -11.54
CA ARG A 187 -10.78 4.26 -10.89
C ARG A 187 -11.28 4.31 -9.44
N ARG A 188 -11.24 5.48 -8.78
CA ARG A 188 -11.79 5.71 -7.43
C ARG A 188 -13.18 5.08 -7.18
N PRO A 189 -14.18 5.15 -8.07
CA PRO A 189 -15.46 4.49 -7.83
C PRO A 189 -15.40 2.96 -7.81
N ILE A 190 -14.52 2.34 -8.61
CA ILE A 190 -14.34 0.89 -8.59
C ILE A 190 -13.78 0.47 -7.24
N ASP A 191 -12.73 1.13 -6.78
CA ASP A 191 -12.13 0.85 -5.48
C ASP A 191 -13.14 1.09 -4.34
N ALA A 192 -13.88 2.20 -4.37
CA ALA A 192 -14.90 2.47 -3.38
C ALA A 192 -15.99 1.39 -3.36
N ALA A 193 -16.46 0.93 -4.52
CA ALA A 193 -17.45 -0.13 -4.61
C ALA A 193 -16.94 -1.45 -4.04
N LEU A 194 -15.72 -1.86 -4.42
CA LEU A 194 -15.13 -3.12 -3.99
C LEU A 194 -14.82 -3.12 -2.49
N VAL A 195 -14.43 -1.98 -1.90
CA VAL A 195 -14.25 -1.88 -0.44
C VAL A 195 -15.58 -1.74 0.29
N GLY A 196 -16.49 -0.90 -0.19
CA GLY A 196 -17.73 -0.53 0.51
C GLY A 196 -18.91 -1.50 0.41
N THR A 197 -18.85 -2.50 -0.48
CA THR A 197 -19.94 -3.48 -0.68
C THR A 197 -19.49 -4.91 -0.43
N ASP A 198 -20.30 -5.68 0.31
CA ASP A 198 -20.07 -7.12 0.54
C ASP A 198 -18.66 -7.45 1.09
N SER A 199 -18.21 -6.59 2.01
CA SER A 199 -16.87 -6.60 2.59
C SER A 199 -16.89 -6.82 4.11
N LEU A 200 -15.95 -7.63 4.60
CA LEU A 200 -15.59 -7.71 6.02
C LEU A 200 -14.32 -6.88 6.22
N VAL A 201 -14.34 -5.90 7.11
CA VAL A 201 -13.16 -5.09 7.46
C VAL A 201 -12.76 -5.43 8.89
N LEU A 202 -11.69 -6.20 9.01
CA LEU A 202 -11.02 -6.52 10.26
C LEU A 202 -9.97 -5.44 10.53
N VAL A 203 -10.14 -4.64 11.58
CA VAL A 203 -9.16 -3.61 11.97
C VAL A 203 -8.35 -4.14 13.14
N ASP A 204 -7.10 -4.50 12.89
CA ASP A 204 -6.17 -4.93 13.94
C ASP A 204 -5.58 -3.74 14.70
N GLU A 205 -5.31 -3.97 15.98
CA GLU A 205 -4.93 -2.93 16.93
C GLU A 205 -5.84 -1.68 16.84
N ALA A 206 -7.14 -1.93 16.81
CA ALA A 206 -8.21 -0.94 16.61
C ALA A 206 -8.17 0.31 17.50
N HIS A 207 -7.42 0.27 18.61
CA HIS A 207 -7.18 1.43 19.48
C HIS A 207 -6.33 2.52 18.81
N LEU A 208 -5.51 2.16 17.82
CA LEU A 208 -4.71 3.13 17.04
C LEU A 208 -5.52 3.79 15.92
N SER A 209 -6.51 3.11 15.36
CA SER A 209 -7.27 3.57 14.18
C SER A 209 -8.70 4.04 14.53
N THR A 210 -8.87 4.67 15.69
CA THR A 210 -10.19 5.13 16.18
C THR A 210 -10.87 6.14 15.27
N ALA A 211 -10.10 7.01 14.59
CA ALA A 211 -10.62 7.96 13.61
C ALA A 211 -11.24 7.27 12.41
N LEU A 212 -10.52 6.31 11.78
CA LEU A 212 -11.08 5.47 10.72
C LEU A 212 -12.37 4.78 11.18
N LEU A 213 -12.37 4.14 12.35
CA LEU A 213 -13.54 3.41 12.86
C LEU A 213 -14.77 4.32 13.01
N ALA A 214 -14.58 5.52 13.57
CA ALA A 214 -15.63 6.51 13.73
C ALA A 214 -16.14 7.01 12.37
N THR A 215 -15.23 7.30 11.43
CA THR A 215 -15.56 7.74 10.08
C THR A 215 -16.36 6.68 9.32
N VAL A 216 -15.90 5.42 9.31
CA VAL A 216 -16.59 4.31 8.63
C VAL A 216 -17.99 4.13 9.21
N SER A 217 -18.11 4.09 10.54
CA SER A 217 -19.40 3.97 11.23
C SER A 217 -20.34 5.11 10.84
N ALA A 218 -19.85 6.35 10.89
CA ALA A 218 -20.61 7.54 10.49
C ALA A 218 -21.04 7.49 9.02
N ALA A 219 -20.21 6.93 8.15
CA ALA A 219 -20.48 6.80 6.72
C ALA A 219 -21.57 5.75 6.46
N GLN A 220 -21.53 4.61 7.16
CA GLN A 220 -22.57 3.57 7.11
C GLN A 220 -23.92 4.05 7.67
N GLU A 221 -23.93 4.94 8.65
CA GLU A 221 -25.17 5.55 9.17
C GLU A 221 -25.82 6.54 8.18
N ARG A 222 -25.01 7.17 7.33
CA ARG A 222 -25.43 8.26 6.41
C ARG A 222 -25.72 7.81 4.98
N ASP A 223 -25.38 6.57 4.65
CA ASP A 223 -25.69 5.95 3.38
C ASP A 223 -26.53 4.70 3.59
N ARG A 224 -27.34 4.35 2.60
CA ARG A 224 -28.05 3.07 2.60
C ARG A 224 -27.70 2.35 1.32
N LEU A 225 -27.22 1.12 1.44
CA LEU A 225 -26.94 0.28 0.29
C LEU A 225 -28.27 -0.11 -0.37
N GLY A 226 -28.59 0.51 -1.50
CA GLY A 226 -29.85 0.31 -2.24
C GLY A 226 -29.83 -0.89 -3.19
N VAL A 227 -28.87 -1.80 -3.01
CA VAL A 227 -28.76 -3.08 -3.73
C VAL A 227 -28.84 -4.22 -2.71
N PRO A 228 -29.38 -5.42 -3.06
CA PRO A 228 -29.65 -6.50 -2.11
C PRO A 228 -28.39 -7.30 -1.76
N LEU A 229 -27.29 -6.61 -1.46
CA LEU A 229 -26.02 -7.17 -1.04
C LEU A 229 -25.78 -6.88 0.44
N PRO A 230 -24.93 -7.68 1.11
CA PRO A 230 -24.55 -7.37 2.48
C PRO A 230 -23.81 -6.03 2.55
N SER A 231 -24.17 -5.21 3.53
CA SER A 231 -23.38 -4.03 3.85
C SER A 231 -22.00 -4.41 4.38
N LEU A 232 -21.07 -3.46 4.31
CA LEU A 232 -19.77 -3.59 4.98
C LEU A 232 -19.96 -3.99 6.45
N SER A 233 -19.16 -4.94 6.93
CA SER A 233 -19.13 -5.36 8.33
C SER A 233 -17.78 -4.96 8.91
N LEU A 234 -17.80 -4.12 9.94
CA LEU A 234 -16.59 -3.59 10.58
C LEU A 234 -16.37 -4.31 11.91
N VAL A 235 -15.22 -4.96 12.05
CA VAL A 235 -14.87 -5.77 13.23
C VAL A 235 -13.54 -5.29 13.78
N ARG A 236 -13.51 -4.96 15.06
CA ARG A 236 -12.31 -4.50 15.76
C ARG A 236 -11.57 -5.67 16.37
N LEU A 237 -10.27 -5.78 16.15
CA LEU A 237 -9.40 -6.70 16.88
C LEU A 237 -8.57 -5.88 17.86
N SER A 238 -8.69 -6.16 19.16
CA SER A 238 -7.93 -5.43 20.18
C SER A 238 -7.77 -6.26 21.44
N ALA A 239 -6.68 -6.03 22.17
CA ALA A 239 -6.47 -6.56 23.52
C ALA A 239 -6.89 -5.57 24.63
N THR A 240 -7.11 -4.30 24.29
CA THR A 240 -7.28 -3.18 25.24
C THR A 240 -8.34 -2.16 24.77
N GLY A 241 -9.27 -2.57 23.91
CA GLY A 241 -10.20 -1.68 23.22
C GLY A 241 -11.36 -1.15 24.08
N ALA A 242 -11.92 -0.01 23.66
CA ALA A 242 -13.15 0.54 24.27
C ALA A 242 -14.34 -0.43 24.11
N PRO A 243 -15.27 -0.48 25.09
CA PRO A 243 -16.41 -1.40 25.09
C PRO A 243 -17.21 -1.34 23.78
N ALA A 244 -17.66 -2.50 23.31
CA ALA A 244 -18.54 -2.65 22.16
C ALA A 244 -19.98 -2.92 22.59
N ARG A 245 -20.94 -2.80 21.66
CA ARG A 245 -22.30 -3.33 21.89
C ARG A 245 -22.30 -4.85 21.87
N HIS A 246 -21.55 -5.46 20.95
CA HIS A 246 -21.34 -6.90 20.88
C HIS A 246 -19.84 -7.25 20.90
N THR A 247 -19.36 -7.70 22.06
CA THR A 247 -17.96 -8.13 22.25
C THR A 247 -17.89 -9.65 22.34
N PHE A 248 -17.07 -10.25 21.48
CA PHE A 248 -16.57 -11.60 21.68
C PHE A 248 -15.40 -11.53 22.67
N ALA A 249 -15.56 -12.11 23.86
CA ALA A 249 -14.54 -12.13 24.89
C ALA A 249 -13.93 -13.53 25.03
N LEU A 250 -12.62 -13.58 25.24
CA LEU A 250 -11.91 -14.83 25.51
C LEU A 250 -12.49 -15.56 26.74
N ASP A 251 -12.96 -16.80 26.56
CA ASP A 251 -13.26 -17.72 27.66
C ASP A 251 -11.96 -18.34 28.19
N VAL A 252 -11.48 -17.86 29.34
CA VAL A 252 -10.24 -18.31 29.95
C VAL A 252 -10.28 -19.78 30.36
N ASP A 253 -11.43 -20.27 30.85
CA ASP A 253 -11.57 -21.63 31.36
C ASP A 253 -11.45 -22.65 30.22
N ALA A 254 -12.02 -22.35 29.06
CA ALA A 254 -11.90 -23.16 27.85
C ALA A 254 -10.45 -23.32 27.35
N HIS A 255 -9.54 -22.39 27.70
CA HIS A 255 -8.15 -22.44 27.24
C HIS A 255 -7.22 -23.22 28.19
N ARG A 256 -7.66 -23.55 29.41
CA ARG A 256 -6.86 -24.35 30.36
C ARG A 256 -6.54 -25.75 29.83
N THR A 257 -7.39 -26.30 28.98
CA THR A 257 -7.23 -27.63 28.40
C THR A 257 -6.34 -27.64 27.16
N ASN A 258 -5.98 -26.47 26.61
CA ASN A 258 -5.02 -26.34 25.51
C ASN A 258 -3.65 -25.92 26.07
N PRO A 259 -2.66 -26.83 26.14
CA PRO A 259 -1.38 -26.55 26.80
C PRO A 259 -0.65 -25.32 26.23
N GLN A 260 -0.63 -25.18 24.91
CA GLN A 260 0.07 -24.08 24.24
C GLN A 260 -0.62 -22.72 24.47
N ALA A 261 -1.95 -22.68 24.46
CA ALA A 261 -2.68 -21.46 24.77
C ALA A 261 -2.49 -21.06 26.24
N TRP A 262 -2.57 -22.04 27.15
CA TRP A 262 -2.40 -21.81 28.57
C TRP A 262 -1.00 -21.33 28.91
N GLU A 263 0.04 -21.96 28.35
CA GLU A 263 1.44 -21.57 28.52
C GLU A 263 1.68 -20.10 28.11
N ARG A 264 1.05 -19.66 27.01
CA ARG A 264 1.13 -18.26 26.56
C ARG A 264 0.33 -17.31 27.47
N LEU A 265 -0.87 -17.69 27.88
CA LEU A 265 -1.75 -16.87 28.73
C LEU A 265 -1.17 -16.64 30.13
N THR A 266 -0.50 -17.64 30.69
CA THR A 266 0.13 -17.61 32.01
C THR A 266 1.65 -17.44 31.93
N ALA A 267 2.18 -16.98 30.79
CA ALA A 267 3.60 -16.73 30.63
C ALA A 267 4.10 -15.78 31.72
N GLY A 268 4.96 -16.29 32.62
CA GLY A 268 5.42 -15.59 33.81
C GLY A 268 6.24 -14.34 33.44
N LYS A 269 5.79 -13.17 33.90
CA LYS A 269 6.39 -11.87 33.62
C LYS A 269 6.28 -10.97 34.84
N ARG A 270 7.41 -10.47 35.32
CA ARG A 270 7.46 -9.57 36.48
C ARG A 270 7.87 -8.18 36.08
N LEU A 271 7.00 -7.19 36.33
CA LEU A 271 7.28 -5.78 36.09
C LEU A 271 7.78 -5.08 37.36
N THR A 272 8.86 -4.32 37.19
CA THR A 272 9.42 -3.40 38.19
C THR A 272 9.56 -2.01 37.58
N THR A 273 9.69 -0.98 38.43
CA THR A 273 9.77 0.42 38.00
C THR A 273 11.05 1.08 38.50
N ARG A 274 11.62 2.00 37.69
CA ARG A 274 12.77 2.82 38.07
C ARG A 274 12.53 4.27 37.64
N GLU A 275 12.68 5.21 38.55
CA GLU A 275 12.61 6.64 38.24
C GLU A 275 14.01 7.24 38.09
N VAL A 276 14.15 8.22 37.20
CA VAL A 276 15.36 9.04 37.09
C VAL A 276 14.99 10.52 37.05
N SER A 277 15.97 11.37 37.38
CA SER A 277 15.76 12.81 37.54
C SER A 277 15.86 13.61 36.24
N SER A 278 16.31 13.01 35.13
CA SER A 278 16.45 13.73 33.87
C SER A 278 16.42 12.81 32.63
N ALA A 279 16.12 13.41 31.47
CA ALA A 279 16.21 12.76 30.16
C ALA A 279 17.60 12.16 29.86
N LYS A 280 18.68 12.84 30.27
CA LYS A 280 20.05 12.34 30.06
C LYS A 280 20.33 11.10 30.92
N ASP A 281 19.85 11.12 32.15
CA ASP A 281 19.95 9.98 33.05
C ASP A 281 19.08 8.81 32.58
N CYS A 282 17.98 9.08 31.86
CA CYS A 282 17.12 8.05 31.28
C CYS A 282 17.86 7.19 30.24
N VAL A 283 18.63 7.80 29.33
CA VAL A 283 19.48 7.07 28.36
C VAL A 283 20.43 6.11 29.08
N LYS A 284 21.10 6.63 30.12
CA LYS A 284 22.04 5.85 30.92
C LYS A 284 21.34 4.72 31.68
N ALA A 285 20.21 5.00 32.30
CA ALA A 285 19.43 4.02 33.05
C ALA A 285 18.89 2.89 32.16
N LEU A 286 18.38 3.21 30.96
CA LEU A 286 17.95 2.21 29.98
C LEU A 286 19.12 1.28 29.61
N ALA A 287 20.28 1.83 29.28
CA ALA A 287 21.46 1.04 28.90
C ALA A 287 21.99 0.18 30.06
N GLU A 288 22.20 0.77 31.24
CA GLU A 288 22.75 0.09 32.42
C GLU A 288 21.82 -1.01 32.93
N THR A 289 20.51 -0.74 33.04
CA THR A 289 19.53 -1.75 33.46
C THR A 289 19.44 -2.90 32.46
N THR A 290 19.57 -2.62 31.15
CA THR A 290 19.60 -3.70 30.15
C THR A 290 20.82 -4.60 30.34
N LEU A 291 22.01 -4.02 30.47
CA LEU A 291 23.25 -4.79 30.69
C LEU A 291 23.23 -5.57 32.00
N GLU A 292 22.69 -4.99 33.07
CA GLU A 292 22.53 -5.67 34.36
C GLU A 292 21.63 -6.92 34.25
N ARG A 293 20.48 -6.79 33.59
CA ARG A 293 19.51 -7.88 33.43
C ARG A 293 20.03 -8.96 32.49
N VAL A 294 20.60 -8.58 31.35
CA VAL A 294 21.23 -9.53 30.42
C VAL A 294 22.38 -10.25 31.12
N GLY A 295 23.27 -9.52 31.80
CA GLY A 295 24.41 -10.10 32.51
C GLY A 295 24.01 -11.05 33.63
N THR A 296 22.91 -10.75 34.34
CA THR A 296 22.34 -11.66 35.35
C THR A 296 21.89 -12.98 34.73
N LEU A 297 21.22 -12.94 33.58
CA LEU A 297 20.81 -14.16 32.87
C LEU A 297 22.01 -14.91 32.28
N THR A 298 22.98 -14.20 31.68
CA THR A 298 24.21 -14.80 31.14
C THR A 298 25.02 -15.50 32.23
N ALA A 299 25.17 -14.90 33.42
CA ALA A 299 25.93 -15.48 34.52
C ALA A 299 25.24 -16.72 35.13
N LYS A 300 23.91 -16.80 35.02
CA LYS A 300 23.09 -17.91 35.54
C LYS A 300 22.83 -18.99 34.50
N ALA A 301 23.01 -18.69 33.21
CA ALA A 301 22.94 -19.68 32.16
C ALA A 301 24.08 -20.69 32.38
N SER A 302 23.71 -21.93 32.71
CA SER A 302 24.63 -23.08 32.71
C SER A 302 25.20 -23.29 31.30
N MET A 303 26.23 -24.14 31.14
CA MET A 303 26.78 -24.48 29.80
C MET A 303 25.74 -25.06 28.81
N GLU A 304 24.54 -25.40 29.29
CA GLU A 304 23.40 -25.93 28.53
C GLU A 304 22.25 -24.90 28.33
N GLY A 305 22.36 -23.68 28.87
CA GLY A 305 21.31 -22.64 28.79
C GLY A 305 21.36 -21.80 27.51
N ALA A 306 20.23 -21.23 27.11
CA ALA A 306 20.15 -20.36 25.93
C ALA A 306 20.80 -19.00 26.19
N ALA A 307 21.36 -18.36 25.16
CA ALA A 307 21.84 -17.00 25.32
C ALA A 307 20.66 -16.01 25.49
N PRO A 308 20.74 -15.06 26.44
CA PRO A 308 19.66 -14.12 26.68
C PRO A 308 19.56 -13.06 25.59
N VAL A 309 18.32 -12.68 25.32
CA VAL A 309 17.98 -11.67 24.34
C VAL A 309 17.08 -10.62 25.00
N ALA A 310 17.40 -9.34 24.82
CA ALA A 310 16.68 -8.24 25.43
C ALA A 310 16.12 -7.25 24.40
N ALA A 311 14.98 -6.63 24.72
CA ALA A 311 14.48 -5.46 24.02
C ALA A 311 14.55 -4.21 24.91
N VAL A 312 14.97 -3.09 24.35
CA VAL A 312 14.97 -1.76 24.96
C VAL A 312 14.06 -0.86 24.14
N VAL A 313 12.91 -0.48 24.70
CA VAL A 313 11.89 0.29 23.97
C VAL A 313 11.87 1.73 24.43
N CYS A 314 12.22 2.62 23.50
CA CYS A 314 12.24 4.07 23.69
C CYS A 314 11.03 4.74 23.02
N ASN A 315 10.64 5.92 23.51
CA ASN A 315 9.49 6.66 22.97
C ASN A 315 9.85 7.57 21.78
N THR A 316 11.12 7.93 21.61
CA THR A 316 11.57 8.77 20.47
C THR A 316 12.76 8.16 19.75
N VAL A 317 12.89 8.48 18.46
CA VAL A 317 13.99 8.01 17.60
C VAL A 317 15.34 8.45 18.18
N ASP A 318 15.46 9.71 18.60
CA ASP A 318 16.69 10.24 19.20
C ASP A 318 17.11 9.49 20.46
N ARG A 319 16.13 9.14 21.31
CA ARG A 319 16.40 8.36 22.52
C ARG A 319 16.89 6.96 22.16
N ALA A 320 16.23 6.29 21.23
CA ALA A 320 16.64 4.96 20.75
C ALA A 320 18.07 4.99 20.20
N ARG A 321 18.41 5.98 19.37
CA ARG A 321 19.76 6.16 18.82
C ARG A 321 20.81 6.43 19.91
N ALA A 322 20.50 7.29 20.88
CA ALA A 322 21.40 7.58 21.99
C ALA A 322 21.67 6.36 22.87
N VAL A 323 20.64 5.55 23.15
CA VAL A 323 20.76 4.29 23.90
C VAL A 323 21.56 3.25 23.12
N HIS A 324 21.31 3.09 21.82
CA HIS A 324 22.04 2.16 20.96
C HIS A 324 23.53 2.50 20.88
N THR A 325 23.86 3.77 20.69
CA THR A 325 25.25 4.24 20.65
C THR A 325 25.96 4.01 21.98
N LEU A 326 25.27 4.27 23.10
CA LEU A 326 25.82 4.02 24.44
C LEU A 326 26.04 2.52 24.69
N LEU A 327 25.06 1.67 24.36
CA LEU A 327 25.18 0.21 24.51
C LEU A 327 26.32 -0.34 23.68
N ARG A 328 26.43 0.05 22.40
CA ARG A 328 27.55 -0.35 21.54
C ARG A 328 28.90 0.00 22.14
N LYS A 329 29.04 1.21 22.69
CA LYS A 329 30.27 1.66 23.37
C LYS A 329 30.58 0.82 24.62
N LEU A 330 29.57 0.49 25.42
CA LEU A 330 29.73 -0.31 26.64
C LEU A 330 30.05 -1.78 26.35
N LEU A 331 29.47 -2.35 25.29
CA LEU A 331 29.69 -3.74 24.86
C LEU A 331 31.08 -3.96 24.22
N THR A 332 31.67 -2.91 23.65
CA THR A 332 33.00 -2.96 23.00
C THR A 332 34.14 -2.43 23.88
N GLY A 333 33.81 -1.81 25.02
CA GLY A 333 34.78 -1.21 25.93
C GLY A 333 35.59 -2.22 26.75
N ARG A 334 36.76 -1.80 27.25
CA ARG A 334 37.55 -2.59 28.22
C ARG A 334 36.75 -2.74 29.52
N GLY A 335 36.29 -3.95 29.83
CA GLY A 335 35.44 -4.24 30.98
C GLY A 335 33.96 -4.48 30.67
N ALA A 336 33.63 -4.83 29.41
CA ALA A 336 32.28 -5.24 29.01
C ALA A 336 31.75 -6.35 29.95
N VAL A 337 30.58 -6.11 30.54
CA VAL A 337 29.93 -7.02 31.50
C VAL A 337 29.37 -8.26 30.78
N VAL A 338 29.00 -8.09 29.50
CA VAL A 338 28.43 -9.14 28.65
C VAL A 338 28.96 -8.97 27.23
N GLU A 339 29.28 -10.09 26.59
CA GLU A 339 29.46 -10.18 25.15
C GLU A 339 28.07 -10.28 24.49
N ALA A 340 27.51 -9.19 23.97
CA ALA A 340 26.25 -9.21 23.22
C ALA A 340 26.32 -8.44 21.89
N ASP A 341 25.50 -8.84 20.92
CA ASP A 341 25.23 -8.07 19.71
C ASP A 341 24.17 -6.99 20.00
N CYS A 342 24.19 -5.86 19.29
CA CYS A 342 23.30 -4.73 19.55
C CYS A 342 22.73 -4.14 18.25
N GLU A 343 21.45 -4.39 18.02
CA GLU A 343 20.71 -3.97 16.82
C GLU A 343 19.77 -2.79 17.13
N LEU A 344 19.37 -2.04 16.11
CA LEU A 344 18.43 -0.91 16.20
C LEU A 344 17.26 -1.09 15.23
N LEU A 345 16.03 -0.85 15.70
CA LEU A 345 14.82 -0.89 14.88
C LEU A 345 13.96 0.37 15.07
N ILE A 346 13.91 1.21 14.04
CA ILE A 346 13.13 2.47 14.00
C ILE A 346 12.27 2.55 12.73
N GLY A 347 11.18 3.34 12.75
CA GLY A 347 10.17 3.34 11.68
C GLY A 347 10.54 4.18 10.45
N ARG A 348 11.32 5.25 10.63
CA ARG A 348 11.67 6.24 9.60
C ARG A 348 12.81 5.76 8.68
N SER A 349 12.65 4.62 8.02
CA SER A 349 13.61 4.05 7.05
C SER A 349 12.99 3.92 5.65
N ARG A 350 13.82 3.81 4.60
CA ARG A 350 13.36 3.62 3.22
C ARG A 350 12.68 2.26 3.06
N PRO A 351 11.56 2.15 2.33
CA PRO A 351 10.91 0.86 2.07
C PRO A 351 11.85 -0.20 1.50
N ILE A 352 12.83 0.18 0.65
CA ILE A 352 13.80 -0.75 0.06
C ILE A 352 14.80 -1.33 1.07
N ASP A 353 15.12 -0.63 2.16
CA ASP A 353 16.10 -1.11 3.16
C ASP A 353 15.45 -2.01 4.23
N ARG A 354 14.14 -1.86 4.46
CA ARG A 354 13.42 -2.53 5.56
C ARG A 354 13.51 -4.05 5.57
N PRO A 355 13.37 -4.77 4.43
CA PRO A 355 13.40 -6.23 4.45
C PRO A 355 14.68 -6.78 5.08
N ASN A 356 15.85 -6.20 4.74
CA ASN A 356 17.13 -6.62 5.27
C ASN A 356 17.24 -6.38 6.79
N VAL A 357 16.83 -5.19 7.26
CA VAL A 357 16.83 -4.86 8.70
C VAL A 357 15.88 -5.79 9.46
N GLN A 358 14.70 -6.06 8.90
CA GLN A 358 13.70 -6.93 9.50
C GLN A 358 14.19 -8.38 9.57
N GLU A 359 14.81 -8.91 8.52
CA GLU A 359 15.38 -10.26 8.51
C GLU A 359 16.48 -10.41 9.57
N GLN A 360 17.39 -9.43 9.65
CA GLN A 360 18.44 -9.41 10.67
C GLN A 360 17.85 -9.45 12.08
N VAL A 361 16.84 -8.64 12.37
CA VAL A 361 16.14 -8.62 13.66
C VAL A 361 15.40 -9.93 13.91
N LEU A 362 14.61 -10.43 12.97
CA LEU A 362 13.82 -11.66 13.15
C LEU A 362 14.71 -12.89 13.36
N SER A 363 15.86 -12.96 12.69
CA SER A 363 16.80 -14.08 12.86
C SER A 363 17.39 -14.16 14.27
N ARG A 364 17.39 -13.05 15.03
CA ARG A 364 17.98 -12.95 16.37
C ARG A 364 16.94 -12.86 17.49
N PHE A 365 15.85 -12.15 17.24
CA PHE A 365 14.83 -11.79 18.24
C PHE A 365 13.45 -12.41 17.95
N GLY A 366 13.27 -13.06 16.80
CA GLY A 366 12.01 -13.65 16.39
C GLY A 366 11.64 -14.91 17.17
N THR A 367 10.38 -15.33 17.08
CA THR A 367 9.85 -16.56 17.71
C THR A 367 10.52 -17.85 17.23
N SER A 368 11.18 -17.83 16.06
CA SER A 368 11.92 -18.96 15.48
C SER A 368 13.45 -18.78 15.57
N ARG A 369 13.93 -17.92 16.48
CA ARG A 369 15.36 -17.65 16.67
C ARG A 369 16.13 -18.92 17.08
N ASP A 370 17.38 -19.00 16.64
CA ASP A 370 18.31 -20.03 17.08
C ASP A 370 18.81 -19.75 18.51
N PRO A 371 18.52 -20.62 19.51
CA PRO A 371 18.93 -20.43 20.89
C PRO A 371 20.45 -20.49 21.12
N SER A 372 21.21 -21.04 20.16
CA SER A 372 22.66 -21.22 20.24
C SER A 372 23.46 -19.97 19.89
N ARG A 373 22.80 -18.92 19.39
CA ARG A 373 23.43 -17.64 19.06
C ARG A 373 23.90 -16.91 20.32
N ARG A 374 24.84 -15.99 20.14
CA ARG A 374 25.31 -15.10 21.21
C ARG A 374 24.19 -14.20 21.74
N ALA A 375 24.31 -13.73 22.98
CA ALA A 375 23.36 -12.80 23.58
C ALA A 375 23.15 -11.57 22.68
N ALA A 376 21.94 -11.01 22.67
CA ALA A 376 21.60 -9.93 21.76
C ALA A 376 20.67 -8.89 22.41
N ILE A 377 20.84 -7.63 22.03
CA ILE A 377 20.05 -6.50 22.52
C ILE A 377 19.44 -5.77 21.33
N LEU A 378 18.12 -5.64 21.31
CA LEU A 378 17.40 -4.84 20.33
C LEU A 378 17.01 -3.52 20.98
N VAL A 379 17.53 -2.41 20.48
CA VAL A 379 16.99 -1.09 20.80
C VAL A 379 15.93 -0.76 19.77
N ALA A 380 14.75 -0.35 20.21
CA ALA A 380 13.66 -0.03 19.32
C ALA A 380 12.82 1.13 19.83
N THR A 381 12.08 1.73 18.92
CA THR A 381 11.00 2.68 19.22
C THR A 381 9.67 1.93 19.30
N GLN A 382 8.55 2.59 19.04
CA GLN A 382 7.23 1.98 18.95
C GLN A 382 7.11 0.93 17.84
N THR A 383 8.11 0.75 16.97
CA THR A 383 8.12 -0.27 15.90
C THR A 383 7.85 -1.68 16.40
N VAL A 384 8.21 -2.00 17.65
CA VAL A 384 7.98 -3.33 18.24
C VAL A 384 6.58 -3.51 18.84
N GLU A 385 5.81 -2.43 19.04
CA GLU A 385 4.46 -2.48 19.61
C GLU A 385 3.48 -3.22 18.69
N VAL A 386 3.70 -3.21 17.37
CA VAL A 386 2.74 -3.72 16.39
C VAL A 386 3.47 -4.54 15.33
N GLY A 387 3.07 -5.81 15.14
CA GLY A 387 3.39 -6.63 13.97
C GLY A 387 4.81 -7.14 13.74
N VAL A 388 5.68 -7.09 14.75
CA VAL A 388 6.93 -7.86 14.72
C VAL A 388 6.81 -9.02 15.71
N ASN A 389 6.95 -10.25 15.22
CA ASN A 389 6.79 -11.48 16.00
C ASN A 389 8.06 -11.77 16.84
N LEU A 390 8.34 -10.88 17.79
CA LEU A 390 9.48 -10.97 18.69
C LEU A 390 9.15 -11.78 19.95
N ASP A 391 10.12 -12.55 20.41
CA ASP A 391 10.11 -13.19 21.72
C ASP A 391 11.42 -12.90 22.43
N VAL A 392 11.39 -12.03 23.45
CA VAL A 392 12.56 -11.63 24.23
C VAL A 392 12.48 -12.10 25.68
N ASP A 393 13.63 -12.20 26.33
CA ASP A 393 13.78 -12.71 27.71
C ASP A 393 13.76 -11.57 28.73
N VAL A 394 14.14 -10.38 28.30
CA VAL A 394 14.17 -9.15 29.10
C VAL A 394 13.56 -8.01 28.30
N LEU A 395 12.70 -7.22 28.95
CA LEU A 395 12.16 -5.98 28.41
C LEU A 395 12.54 -4.82 29.32
N VAL A 396 13.23 -3.82 28.77
CA VAL A 396 13.43 -2.53 29.42
C VAL A 396 12.71 -1.50 28.58
N SER A 397 11.82 -0.71 29.17
CA SER A 397 10.97 0.22 28.41
C SER A 397 10.89 1.57 29.09
N GLU A 398 10.89 2.65 28.32
CA GLU A 398 10.43 3.94 28.83
C GLU A 398 8.94 3.88 29.21
N SER A 399 8.54 4.67 30.20
CA SER A 399 7.13 4.82 30.58
C SER A 399 6.29 5.24 29.37
N ALA A 400 5.12 4.62 29.21
CA ALA A 400 4.16 4.89 28.14
C ALA A 400 2.73 4.76 28.69
N SER A 401 1.73 4.99 27.85
CA SER A 401 0.34 4.66 28.19
C SER A 401 0.16 3.15 28.40
N TRP A 402 -0.89 2.75 29.12
CA TRP A 402 -1.11 1.35 29.50
C TRP A 402 -1.27 0.43 28.28
N ASP A 403 -2.02 0.87 27.27
CA ASP A 403 -2.20 0.15 26.01
C ASP A 403 -0.86 -0.11 25.30
N ALA A 404 0.00 0.90 25.20
CA ALA A 404 1.33 0.76 24.61
C ALA A 404 2.21 -0.20 25.43
N LEU A 405 2.18 -0.13 26.77
CA LEU A 405 2.94 -1.04 27.62
C LEU A 405 2.48 -2.49 27.46
N VAL A 406 1.17 -2.77 27.41
CA VAL A 406 0.64 -4.12 27.17
C VAL A 406 1.15 -4.68 25.85
N GLN A 407 1.24 -3.87 24.80
CA GLN A 407 1.79 -4.30 23.52
C GLN A 407 3.29 -4.65 23.59
N ARG A 408 4.08 -3.81 24.29
CA ARG A 408 5.52 -4.07 24.53
C ARG A 408 5.72 -5.34 25.36
N LEU A 409 4.94 -5.51 26.43
CA LEU A 409 4.92 -6.71 27.28
C LEU A 409 4.50 -7.97 26.53
N GLY A 410 3.71 -7.83 25.46
CA GLY A 410 3.36 -8.91 24.53
C GLY A 410 4.54 -9.48 23.73
N ARG A 411 5.74 -8.86 23.79
CA ARG A 411 6.99 -9.36 23.19
C ARG A 411 7.91 -10.05 24.21
N LEU A 412 7.73 -9.76 25.50
CA LEU A 412 8.43 -10.43 26.59
C LEU A 412 7.83 -11.81 26.84
N ASN A 413 8.65 -12.87 26.85
CA ASN A 413 8.23 -14.25 27.07
C ASN A 413 6.93 -14.59 26.31
N ARG A 414 6.90 -14.28 25.02
CA ARG A 414 5.71 -14.35 24.17
C ARG A 414 5.22 -15.79 24.01
N LEU A 415 6.15 -16.73 23.94
CA LEU A 415 5.85 -18.16 23.78
C LEU A 415 5.61 -18.89 25.10
N GLY A 416 5.90 -18.25 26.25
CA GLY A 416 5.80 -18.87 27.58
C GLY A 416 7.00 -19.74 27.99
N ARG A 417 7.97 -19.96 27.09
CA ARG A 417 9.13 -20.86 27.26
C ARG A 417 10.33 -20.26 28.02
N PHE A 418 10.12 -19.28 28.89
CA PHE A 418 11.22 -18.65 29.61
C PHE A 418 11.91 -19.61 30.60
N THR A 419 11.11 -20.37 31.37
CA THR A 419 11.61 -21.34 32.35
C THR A 419 12.37 -22.50 31.70
N GLU A 420 12.01 -22.86 30.46
CA GLU A 420 12.73 -23.85 29.65
C GLU A 420 14.12 -23.32 29.25
N ARG A 421 14.19 -22.04 28.85
CA ARG A 421 15.44 -21.38 28.43
C ARG A 421 16.38 -21.08 29.60
N PHE A 422 15.83 -20.73 30.75
CA PHE A 422 16.57 -20.34 31.96
C PHE A 422 16.09 -21.12 33.19
N PRO A 423 16.47 -22.40 33.34
CA PRO A 423 16.09 -23.21 34.49
C PRO A 423 16.47 -22.54 35.82
N GLY A 424 15.54 -22.50 36.78
CA GLY A 424 15.73 -21.86 38.08
C GLY A 424 15.47 -20.34 38.11
N GLN A 425 14.93 -19.77 37.03
CA GLN A 425 14.28 -18.46 37.03
C GLN A 425 12.80 -18.65 36.70
N ASP A 426 11.90 -18.12 37.54
CA ASP A 426 10.46 -18.37 37.41
C ASP A 426 9.77 -17.41 36.42
N GLU A 427 10.29 -16.18 36.28
CA GLU A 427 9.61 -15.10 35.55
C GLU A 427 10.59 -14.28 34.70
N ALA A 428 10.13 -13.87 33.51
CA ALA A 428 10.86 -12.95 32.66
C ALA A 428 10.76 -11.51 33.21
N ALA A 429 11.84 -10.73 33.07
CA ALA A 429 11.92 -9.41 33.69
C ALA A 429 11.45 -8.28 32.76
N ALA A 430 10.50 -7.46 33.23
CA ALA A 430 10.13 -6.18 32.65
C ALA A 430 10.56 -5.03 33.59
N VAL A 431 11.22 -4.00 33.05
CA VAL A 431 11.57 -2.78 33.81
C VAL A 431 11.05 -1.56 33.07
N VAL A 432 10.16 -0.79 33.72
CA VAL A 432 9.68 0.49 33.20
C VAL A 432 10.49 1.63 33.81
N ILE A 433 11.09 2.47 32.95
CA ILE A 433 11.90 3.63 33.35
C ILE A 433 11.14 4.91 33.05
N HIS A 434 10.99 5.77 34.06
CA HIS A 434 10.37 7.09 33.92
C HIS A 434 11.41 8.20 34.02
N ASP A 435 11.34 9.16 33.10
CA ASP A 435 12.33 10.25 32.94
C ASP A 435 12.11 11.46 33.86
N GLY A 436 11.03 11.44 34.65
CA GLY A 436 10.65 12.51 35.58
C GLY A 436 10.06 13.76 34.92
N GLN A 437 9.82 13.75 33.61
CA GLN A 437 9.21 14.87 32.90
C GLN A 437 7.68 14.86 33.02
N ASP A 438 7.07 16.02 33.28
CA ASP A 438 5.62 16.16 33.15
C ASP A 438 5.21 16.18 31.67
N ARG A 439 4.16 15.43 31.33
CA ARG A 439 3.60 15.29 29.98
C ARG A 439 4.67 14.99 28.95
N GLY A 440 5.50 13.99 29.25
CA GLY A 440 6.59 13.61 28.36
C GLY A 440 6.12 13.19 26.96
N PRO A 441 7.06 13.07 26.01
CA PRO A 441 6.75 12.99 24.59
C PRO A 441 5.86 11.78 24.24
N VAL A 442 5.11 11.92 23.14
CA VAL A 442 4.27 10.88 22.50
C VAL A 442 2.97 10.55 23.21
N TYR A 443 3.03 10.16 24.49
CA TYR A 443 1.88 9.64 25.24
C TYR A 443 1.26 10.66 26.20
N GLY A 444 1.92 11.81 26.41
CA GLY A 444 1.40 12.92 27.19
C GLY A 444 0.95 12.51 28.60
N GLU A 445 -0.23 12.98 29.02
CA GLU A 445 -0.76 12.75 30.37
C GLU A 445 -1.06 11.27 30.65
N ALA A 446 -1.44 10.48 29.64
CA ALA A 446 -1.69 9.05 29.81
C ALA A 446 -0.44 8.28 30.27
N ARG A 447 0.75 8.75 29.86
CA ARG A 447 2.03 8.24 30.34
C ARG A 447 2.19 8.38 31.84
N ASP A 448 1.98 9.60 32.34
CA ASP A 448 2.30 9.96 33.71
C ASP A 448 1.26 9.36 34.66
N THR A 449 0.01 9.30 34.23
CA THR A 449 -1.07 8.63 34.97
C THR A 449 -0.83 7.13 35.07
N THR A 450 -0.41 6.48 33.97
CA THR A 450 -0.01 5.06 33.98
C THR A 450 1.20 4.82 34.88
N TRP A 451 2.24 5.66 34.77
CA TRP A 451 3.43 5.57 35.61
C TRP A 451 3.11 5.65 37.11
N ARG A 452 2.35 6.66 37.53
CA ARG A 452 1.98 6.87 38.94
C ARG A 452 1.28 5.63 39.53
N ALA A 453 0.34 5.05 38.78
CA ALA A 453 -0.38 3.85 39.20
C ALA A 453 0.56 2.63 39.29
N LEU A 454 1.39 2.39 38.26
CA LEU A 454 2.35 1.27 38.26
C LEU A 454 3.38 1.38 39.38
N HIS A 455 3.94 2.57 39.58
CA HIS A 455 4.95 2.81 40.61
C HIS A 455 4.39 2.59 42.01
N ALA A 456 3.15 3.03 42.28
CA ALA A 456 2.48 2.77 43.55
C ALA A 456 2.32 1.26 43.82
N MET A 457 1.82 0.51 42.82
CA MET A 457 1.64 -0.94 42.95
C MET A 457 2.97 -1.69 43.14
N VAL A 458 4.01 -1.32 42.39
CA VAL A 458 5.35 -1.92 42.52
C VAL A 458 5.98 -1.58 43.87
N SER A 459 5.81 -0.36 44.37
CA SER A 459 6.33 0.04 45.69
C SER A 459 5.70 -0.75 46.84
N GLU A 460 4.43 -1.14 46.70
CA GLU A 460 3.72 -1.95 47.69
C GLU A 460 4.12 -3.44 47.62
N HIS A 461 4.33 -4.00 46.43
CA HIS A 461 4.47 -5.44 46.22
C HIS A 461 5.89 -5.92 45.82
N GLY A 462 6.84 -4.99 45.65
CA GLY A 462 8.19 -5.27 45.15
C GLY A 462 8.27 -5.62 43.66
N GLY A 463 7.14 -5.55 42.95
CA GLY A 463 6.97 -5.88 41.53
C GLY A 463 5.57 -6.46 41.27
N ILE A 464 5.09 -6.43 40.03
CA ILE A 464 3.74 -6.87 39.67
C ILE A 464 3.76 -7.98 38.59
N ASP A 465 2.81 -8.90 38.63
CA ASP A 465 2.58 -9.87 37.55
C ASP A 465 1.93 -9.16 36.36
N VAL A 466 2.53 -9.32 35.18
CA VAL A 466 2.07 -8.78 33.91
C VAL A 466 2.02 -9.86 32.83
N SER A 467 1.78 -11.12 33.22
CA SER A 467 1.32 -12.16 32.29
C SER A 467 0.11 -11.67 31.47
N PRO A 468 -0.15 -12.21 30.26
CA PRO A 468 -1.29 -11.77 29.46
C PRO A 468 -2.63 -11.81 30.21
N LEU A 469 -2.83 -12.83 31.05
CA LEU A 469 -4.01 -12.94 31.90
C LEU A 469 -4.04 -11.84 32.99
N ALA A 470 -2.91 -11.57 33.65
CA ALA A 470 -2.83 -10.49 34.65
C ALA A 470 -3.03 -9.10 34.02
N CYS A 471 -2.44 -8.84 32.86
CA CYS A 471 -2.66 -7.60 32.10
C CYS A 471 -4.14 -7.39 31.77
N ARG A 472 -4.85 -8.45 31.37
CA ARG A 472 -6.30 -8.40 31.12
C ARG A 472 -7.08 -8.05 32.39
N HIS A 473 -6.75 -8.68 33.51
CA HIS A 473 -7.39 -8.35 34.79
C HIS A 473 -7.15 -6.89 35.16
N LEU A 474 -5.91 -6.42 35.09
CA LEU A 474 -5.51 -5.05 35.37
C LEU A 474 -6.20 -4.03 34.44
N ALA A 475 -6.35 -4.34 33.15
CA ALA A 475 -7.07 -3.51 32.20
C ALA A 475 -8.55 -3.31 32.57
N THR A 476 -9.18 -4.31 33.18
CA THR A 476 -10.58 -4.23 33.61
C THR A 476 -10.78 -3.67 35.02
N THR A 477 -9.71 -3.56 35.81
CA THR A 477 -9.78 -3.10 37.20
C THR A 477 -9.06 -1.76 37.38
N THR A 478 -7.73 -1.77 37.48
CA THR A 478 -6.91 -0.59 37.76
C THR A 478 -6.87 0.37 36.58
N PHE A 479 -6.76 -0.15 35.36
CA PHE A 479 -6.55 0.63 34.14
C PHE A 479 -7.79 0.71 33.24
N ALA A 480 -8.99 0.58 33.82
CA ALA A 480 -10.25 0.61 33.07
C ALA A 480 -10.62 1.99 32.53
N ALA A 481 -10.09 3.06 33.14
CA ALA A 481 -10.38 4.43 32.75
C ALA A 481 -9.60 4.86 31.49
N LEU A 482 -10.23 5.70 30.67
CA LEU A 482 -9.64 6.22 29.43
C LEU A 482 -8.41 7.10 29.64
N GLU A 483 -8.17 7.60 30.86
CA GLU A 483 -6.97 8.39 31.21
C GLU A 483 -5.67 7.58 31.12
N PHE A 484 -5.75 6.25 31.11
CA PHE A 484 -4.58 5.37 30.99
C PHE A 484 -4.22 5.03 29.54
N THR A 485 -5.10 5.36 28.58
CA THR A 485 -4.90 5.09 27.16
C THR A 485 -4.70 6.40 26.41
N ARG A 486 -3.90 6.36 25.34
CA ARG A 486 -3.74 7.52 24.47
C ARG A 486 -5.09 7.87 23.83
N GLN A 487 -5.56 9.11 24.04
CA GLN A 487 -6.76 9.61 23.40
C GLN A 487 -6.40 10.36 22.12
N PRO A 488 -7.15 10.17 21.01
CA PRO A 488 -7.05 11.06 19.88
C PRO A 488 -7.60 12.44 20.29
N GLY A 489 -6.96 13.53 19.89
CA GLY A 489 -7.38 14.92 20.10
C GLY A 489 -8.60 15.33 19.26
N GLY A 490 -9.22 14.35 18.61
CA GLY A 490 -10.57 14.44 18.07
C GLY A 490 -10.67 13.83 16.68
N VAL A 491 -11.89 13.48 16.29
CA VAL A 491 -12.21 13.00 14.93
C VAL A 491 -13.19 13.99 14.31
N PRO A 492 -12.99 14.41 13.05
CA PRO A 492 -13.94 15.27 12.36
C PRO A 492 -15.31 14.60 12.26
N VAL A 493 -16.38 15.41 12.39
CA VAL A 493 -17.73 14.91 12.16
C VAL A 493 -17.95 14.77 10.65
N LEU A 494 -18.18 13.55 10.19
CA LEU A 494 -18.55 13.31 8.80
C LEU A 494 -19.94 13.88 8.52
N LEU A 495 -20.06 14.73 7.50
CA LEU A 495 -21.34 15.32 7.07
C LEU A 495 -21.76 14.74 5.71
N HIS A 496 -23.06 14.78 5.41
CA HIS A 496 -23.57 14.35 4.09
C HIS A 496 -22.89 15.09 2.93
N PRO A 497 -22.72 16.43 2.96
CA PRO A 497 -22.04 17.15 1.88
C PRO A 497 -20.58 16.72 1.68
N THR A 498 -19.87 16.33 2.75
CA THR A 498 -18.51 15.80 2.66
C THR A 498 -18.48 14.48 1.90
N LEU A 499 -19.38 13.55 2.26
CA LEU A 499 -19.55 12.29 1.54
C LEU A 499 -19.94 12.52 0.07
N ASP A 500 -20.86 13.46 -0.18
CA ASP A 500 -21.29 13.81 -1.53
C ASP A 500 -20.15 14.38 -2.36
N ALA A 501 -19.32 15.25 -1.80
CA ALA A 501 -18.12 15.77 -2.46
C ALA A 501 -17.15 14.65 -2.83
N TRP A 502 -16.91 13.69 -1.93
CA TRP A 502 -16.05 12.55 -2.24
C TRP A 502 -16.61 11.62 -3.31
N THR A 503 -17.93 11.44 -3.41
CA THR A 503 -18.50 10.65 -4.51
C THR A 503 -18.27 11.25 -5.90
N GLN A 504 -18.01 12.56 -5.97
CA GLN A 504 -17.61 13.23 -7.20
C GLN A 504 -16.13 12.92 -7.45
N THR A 505 -15.89 12.01 -8.40
CA THR A 505 -14.55 11.49 -8.68
C THR A 505 -14.01 11.98 -10.01
N ALA A 506 -14.86 12.40 -10.94
CA ALA A 506 -14.45 12.88 -12.25
C ALA A 506 -15.49 13.87 -12.80
N PRO A 507 -15.22 15.19 -12.74
CA PRO A 507 -14.06 15.81 -12.10
C PRO A 507 -14.17 15.77 -10.57
N VAL A 508 -13.01 15.84 -9.90
CA VAL A 508 -12.93 16.12 -8.47
C VAL A 508 -13.39 17.57 -8.20
N PRO A 509 -14.13 17.85 -7.12
CA PRO A 509 -14.50 19.21 -6.76
C PRO A 509 -13.28 20.12 -6.55
N LEU A 510 -13.40 21.42 -6.85
CA LEU A 510 -12.33 22.39 -6.58
C LEU A 510 -12.01 22.47 -5.08
N ASP A 511 -13.06 22.53 -4.25
CA ASP A 511 -12.96 22.47 -2.79
C ASP A 511 -13.10 21.01 -2.32
N ASP A 512 -12.10 20.17 -2.62
CA ASP A 512 -12.10 18.77 -2.23
C ASP A 512 -11.78 18.63 -0.72
N PRO A 513 -12.69 18.10 0.12
CA PRO A 513 -12.42 17.97 1.54
C PRO A 513 -11.25 17.00 1.79
N PRO A 514 -10.26 17.37 2.63
CA PRO A 514 -9.12 16.49 2.92
C PRO A 514 -9.61 15.23 3.64
N ILE A 515 -9.04 14.09 3.27
CA ILE A 515 -9.46 12.79 3.80
C ILE A 515 -8.64 12.38 5.02
N GLU A 516 -7.39 12.85 5.10
CA GLU A 516 -6.41 12.51 6.13
C GLU A 516 -6.97 12.69 7.55
N PRO A 517 -7.66 13.81 7.89
CA PRO A 517 -8.22 13.99 9.23
C PRO A 517 -9.30 12.96 9.59
N PHE A 518 -9.99 12.40 8.60
CA PHE A 518 -11.01 11.36 8.81
C PHE A 518 -10.42 9.96 8.96
N LEU A 519 -9.17 9.78 8.54
CA LEU A 519 -8.42 8.53 8.71
C LEU A 519 -7.64 8.51 10.03
N HIS A 520 -7.07 9.65 10.41
CA HIS A 520 -6.07 9.75 11.50
C HIS A 520 -6.49 10.66 12.67
N GLY A 521 -7.57 11.44 12.54
CA GLY A 521 -8.01 12.42 13.53
C GLY A 521 -7.25 13.76 13.42
N PHE A 522 -7.57 14.71 14.28
CA PHE A 522 -6.92 16.04 14.29
C PHE A 522 -5.49 16.04 14.82
N ASP A 523 -5.06 14.94 15.43
CA ASP A 523 -3.72 14.78 16.00
C ASP A 523 -2.63 14.50 14.95
N SER A 524 -2.99 14.35 13.68
CA SER A 524 -2.00 14.23 12.61
C SER A 524 -1.07 15.45 12.68
N GLY A 525 0.21 15.21 12.94
CA GLY A 525 1.23 16.26 12.89
C GLY A 525 1.22 16.98 11.53
N VAL A 526 1.92 18.11 11.42
CA VAL A 526 2.09 18.83 10.16
C VAL A 526 2.50 17.85 9.06
N ALA A 527 1.84 17.89 7.89
CA ALA A 527 2.01 16.91 6.82
C ALA A 527 3.51 16.64 6.53
N ALA A 528 3.88 15.36 6.49
CA ALA A 528 5.27 14.93 6.32
C ALA A 528 5.84 15.41 4.97
N VAL A 529 7.15 15.61 4.94
CA VAL A 529 7.92 15.80 3.70
C VAL A 529 8.51 14.45 3.30
N ARG A 530 8.45 14.14 2.01
CA ARG A 530 9.05 12.93 1.43
C ARG A 530 10.44 13.27 0.94
N ILE A 531 11.44 12.54 1.41
CA ILE A 531 12.86 12.78 1.10
C ILE A 531 13.40 11.63 0.25
N VAL A 532 14.13 11.95 -0.81
CA VAL A 532 14.91 11.02 -1.64
C VAL A 532 16.35 11.50 -1.72
N TRP A 533 17.31 10.58 -1.80
CA TRP A 533 18.73 10.89 -1.95
C TRP A 533 19.20 10.46 -3.33
N ARG A 534 19.98 11.32 -4.02
CA ARG A 534 20.53 11.05 -5.35
C ARG A 534 21.99 11.52 -5.43
N ASP A 535 22.82 10.70 -6.08
CA ASP A 535 24.19 11.09 -6.41
C ASP A 535 24.22 11.97 -7.68
N GLY A 536 25.29 12.75 -7.85
CA GLY A 536 25.54 13.51 -9.08
C GLY A 536 24.67 14.75 -9.23
N LEU A 537 24.24 15.35 -8.11
CA LEU A 537 23.54 16.64 -8.08
C LEU A 537 24.48 17.83 -7.79
N LEU A 538 25.71 17.55 -7.37
CA LEU A 538 26.74 18.51 -7.06
C LEU A 538 27.87 18.42 -8.10
N SER A 539 28.43 19.57 -8.50
CA SER A 539 29.57 19.60 -9.41
C SER A 539 30.84 19.06 -8.74
N THR A 540 31.62 18.31 -9.51
CA THR A 540 32.93 17.77 -9.12
C THR A 540 34.09 18.43 -9.86
N ASP A 541 33.83 19.44 -10.70
CA ASP A 541 34.86 20.10 -11.52
C ASP A 541 35.57 21.22 -10.73
N PRO A 542 36.91 21.16 -10.56
CA PRO A 542 37.69 22.23 -9.92
C PRO A 542 37.74 23.56 -10.71
N LEU A 543 37.21 23.60 -11.94
CA LEU A 543 37.28 24.73 -12.86
C LEU A 543 35.96 25.50 -13.06
N ASP A 544 34.89 25.14 -12.34
CA ASP A 544 33.69 25.98 -12.30
C ASP A 544 34.05 27.38 -11.77
N ASP A 545 33.42 28.40 -12.35
CA ASP A 545 33.81 29.80 -12.24
C ASP A 545 34.12 30.19 -10.78
N PRO A 546 35.33 30.64 -10.42
CA PRO A 546 35.70 30.98 -9.02
C PRO A 546 34.91 32.15 -8.41
N TRP A 547 33.88 32.64 -9.12
CA TRP A 547 32.93 33.68 -8.73
C TRP A 547 31.47 33.18 -8.62
N GLU A 548 31.17 31.93 -9.00
CA GLU A 548 29.91 31.24 -8.66
C GLU A 548 30.13 30.38 -7.41
N ASP A 549 29.53 30.78 -6.28
CA ASP A 549 29.62 30.07 -4.99
C ASP A 549 28.78 28.77 -4.95
N ASP A 550 28.07 28.43 -6.03
CA ASP A 550 27.08 27.35 -6.05
C ASP A 550 27.67 26.04 -6.60
N ILE A 551 27.97 25.09 -5.69
CA ILE A 551 28.42 23.71 -6.00
C ILE A 551 27.28 22.87 -6.62
N GLU A 552 26.06 23.41 -6.73
CA GLU A 552 24.86 22.72 -7.18
C GLU A 552 24.73 22.75 -8.71
N LEU A 553 24.41 21.61 -9.33
CA LEU A 553 24.16 21.57 -10.77
C LEU A 553 22.92 22.40 -11.16
N ALA A 554 22.93 22.91 -12.39
CA ALA A 554 21.82 23.69 -12.92
C ALA A 554 20.51 22.87 -12.89
N ALA A 555 19.45 23.47 -12.35
CA ALA A 555 18.16 22.81 -12.18
C ALA A 555 17.58 22.25 -13.50
N ALA A 556 17.91 22.86 -14.64
CA ALA A 556 17.50 22.38 -15.97
C ALA A 556 18.15 21.04 -16.36
N HIS A 557 19.41 20.79 -16.00
CA HIS A 557 20.07 19.50 -16.23
C HIS A 557 19.40 18.41 -15.39
N ILE A 558 19.15 18.74 -14.12
CA ILE A 558 18.52 17.84 -13.15
C ILE A 558 17.08 17.50 -13.57
N ASP A 559 16.32 18.46 -14.10
CA ASP A 559 14.96 18.25 -14.59
C ASP A 559 14.91 17.22 -15.73
N GLY A 560 15.87 17.28 -16.67
CA GLY A 560 16.01 16.29 -17.74
C GLY A 560 16.31 14.88 -17.21
N LEU A 561 17.23 14.77 -16.25
CA LEU A 561 17.55 13.49 -15.58
C LEU A 561 16.35 12.92 -14.84
N LEU A 562 15.68 13.72 -14.01
CA LEU A 562 14.56 13.27 -13.18
C LEU A 562 13.27 13.03 -13.99
N THR A 563 13.16 13.61 -15.19
CA THR A 563 12.08 13.27 -16.12
C THR A 563 12.25 11.85 -16.66
N GLN A 564 13.48 11.46 -17.02
CA GLN A 564 13.79 10.12 -17.52
C GLN A 564 13.93 9.10 -16.38
N TRP A 565 14.34 9.56 -15.20
CA TRP A 565 14.60 8.72 -14.04
C TRP A 565 13.99 9.29 -12.74
N PRO A 566 12.65 9.35 -12.67
CA PRO A 566 11.93 10.00 -11.58
C PRO A 566 12.08 9.25 -10.25
N PRO A 567 11.94 9.97 -9.11
CA PRO A 567 11.91 9.35 -7.80
C PRO A 567 10.76 8.34 -7.65
N ARG A 568 11.06 7.18 -7.06
CA ARG A 568 10.09 6.12 -6.76
C ARG A 568 9.76 6.12 -5.28
N THR A 569 8.54 5.70 -4.93
CA THR A 569 8.08 5.64 -3.53
C THR A 569 8.92 4.69 -2.67
N THR A 570 9.54 3.68 -3.25
CA THR A 570 10.46 2.74 -2.58
C THR A 570 11.75 3.40 -2.09
N GLU A 571 12.13 4.54 -2.67
CA GLU A 571 13.30 5.33 -2.30
C GLU A 571 13.01 6.35 -1.19
N THR A 572 11.73 6.64 -0.95
CA THR A 572 11.32 7.76 -0.10
C THR A 572 11.39 7.45 1.39
N VAL A 573 11.76 8.45 2.19
CA VAL A 573 11.54 8.48 3.64
C VAL A 573 10.59 9.63 3.97
N GLU A 574 9.55 9.35 4.75
CA GLU A 574 8.62 10.35 5.24
C GLU A 574 9.08 10.87 6.60
N VAL A 575 9.30 12.18 6.70
CA VAL A 575 9.81 12.86 7.90
C VAL A 575 8.92 14.08 8.19
N PRO A 576 8.61 14.38 9.47
CA PRO A 576 7.82 15.56 9.82
C PRO A 576 8.41 16.85 9.23
N PHE A 577 7.54 17.71 8.68
CA PHE A 577 7.93 18.97 8.04
C PHE A 577 8.90 19.81 8.86
N VAL A 578 8.63 19.96 10.17
CA VAL A 578 9.45 20.76 11.08
C VAL A 578 10.86 20.19 11.22
N ALA A 579 11.00 18.87 11.33
CA ALA A 579 12.30 18.21 11.43
C ALA A 579 13.13 18.36 10.15
N VAL A 580 12.50 18.28 8.97
CA VAL A 580 13.19 18.51 7.70
C VAL A 580 13.64 19.97 7.57
N ARG A 581 12.76 20.91 7.91
CA ARG A 581 13.08 22.33 7.88
C ARG A 581 14.24 22.69 8.81
N GLN A 582 14.25 22.15 10.03
CA GLN A 582 15.35 22.34 10.98
C GLN A 582 16.66 21.76 10.47
N TRP A 583 16.61 20.54 9.91
CA TRP A 583 17.78 19.89 9.31
C TRP A 583 18.36 20.72 8.15
N MET A 584 17.52 21.17 7.21
CA MET A 584 17.94 22.05 6.11
C MET A 584 18.50 23.39 6.59
N SER A 585 18.03 23.89 7.74
CA SER A 585 18.49 25.14 8.34
C SER A 585 19.76 24.99 9.20
N GLY A 586 20.35 23.79 9.28
CA GLY A 586 21.49 23.51 10.15
C GLY A 586 21.19 23.60 11.65
N GLN A 587 19.92 23.44 12.04
CA GLN A 587 19.47 23.48 13.43
C GLN A 587 19.45 22.08 14.05
N ALA A 588 19.55 22.01 15.38
CA ALA A 588 19.31 20.75 16.10
C ALA A 588 17.86 20.28 15.86
N ALA A 589 17.70 19.10 15.25
CA ALA A 589 16.39 18.51 15.00
C ALA A 589 15.66 18.17 16.32
N GLU A 590 14.36 18.44 16.38
CA GLU A 590 13.51 18.07 17.52
C GLU A 590 13.29 16.55 17.63
N PRO A 591 12.99 16.02 18.84
CA PRO A 591 12.73 14.59 19.05
C PRO A 591 11.53 14.07 18.25
N ILE A 592 11.80 13.16 17.32
CA ILE A 592 10.77 12.55 16.46
C ILE A 592 10.24 11.24 17.06
N SER A 593 8.94 10.98 16.87
CA SER A 593 8.27 9.71 17.17
C SER A 593 7.91 8.94 15.90
N ASP A 594 7.80 7.61 16.02
CA ASP A 594 7.24 6.76 14.98
C ASP A 594 5.70 6.72 14.97
N LEU A 595 5.03 7.37 15.93
CA LEU A 595 3.58 7.57 15.86
C LEU A 595 3.26 8.72 14.88
N GLU A 596 2.40 8.46 13.89
CA GLU A 596 1.94 9.45 12.88
C GLU A 596 1.23 10.67 13.50
N ALA A 597 0.77 10.55 14.76
CA ALA A 597 -0.09 11.53 15.43
C ALA A 597 0.53 12.16 16.71
N ALA A 598 1.86 12.10 16.90
CA ALA A 598 2.47 12.69 18.11
C ALA A 598 2.47 14.24 18.05
N PRO A 599 2.10 14.94 19.14
CA PRO A 599 2.17 16.39 19.20
C PRO A 599 3.62 16.89 19.12
N ASP A 600 3.80 18.02 18.42
CA ASP A 600 5.08 18.68 18.18
C ASP A 600 5.69 19.19 19.50
N VAL A 601 6.97 18.91 19.76
CA VAL A 601 7.65 19.25 21.02
C VAL A 601 8.45 20.52 20.83
N GLY A 602 7.74 21.65 20.71
CA GLY A 602 8.32 22.95 20.39
C GLY A 602 9.50 23.34 21.31
N GLY A 603 10.68 23.46 20.71
CA GLY A 603 11.91 23.93 21.36
C GLY A 603 12.65 24.97 20.53
N HIS A 604 13.24 25.97 21.18
CA HIS A 604 14.05 26.99 20.50
C HIS A 604 15.44 26.40 20.19
N ALA A 605 15.76 26.18 18.91
CA ALA A 605 17.00 25.56 18.48
C ALA A 605 18.15 26.57 18.26
N ARG A 606 19.37 26.17 18.63
CA ARG A 606 20.63 26.83 18.22
C ARG A 606 21.02 26.36 16.83
N GLN A 607 21.49 27.27 15.98
CA GLN A 607 22.14 26.92 14.72
C GLN A 607 23.47 26.23 15.02
N LEU A 608 23.62 24.99 14.55
CA LEU A 608 24.80 24.16 14.74
C LEU A 608 25.66 24.08 13.47
N GLU A 609 25.05 24.27 12.30
CA GLU A 609 25.65 24.02 10.99
C GLU A 609 25.17 25.01 9.93
N ASP A 610 25.84 24.98 8.76
CA ASP A 610 25.48 25.77 7.60
C ASP A 610 24.21 25.21 6.94
N PRO A 611 23.28 26.08 6.49
CA PRO A 611 22.08 25.65 5.78
C PRO A 611 22.44 25.08 4.40
N PHE A 612 21.56 24.24 3.85
CA PHE A 612 21.72 23.70 2.51
C PHE A 612 20.39 23.68 1.74
N ARG A 613 20.49 23.77 0.40
CA ARG A 613 19.33 23.69 -0.51
C ARG A 613 19.02 22.25 -0.89
N VAL A 614 17.76 22.04 -1.26
CA VAL A 614 17.24 20.76 -1.78
C VAL A 614 16.43 21.03 -3.04
N LEU A 615 16.19 20.01 -3.86
CA LEU A 615 15.31 20.15 -5.02
C LEU A 615 13.87 19.86 -4.64
N ALA A 616 12.93 20.68 -5.10
CA ALA A 616 11.51 20.41 -5.04
C ALA A 616 10.82 20.79 -6.36
N GLN A 617 9.68 20.16 -6.66
CA GLN A 617 8.87 20.57 -7.81
C GLN A 617 8.14 21.87 -7.52
N ARG A 618 8.21 22.81 -8.45
CA ARG A 618 7.46 24.08 -8.43
C ARG A 618 6.89 24.37 -9.82
N PRO A 619 5.79 25.13 -9.93
CA PRO A 619 5.32 25.61 -11.23
C PRO A 619 6.43 26.40 -11.93
N ALA A 620 6.61 26.18 -13.23
CA ALA A 620 7.54 26.97 -14.03
C ALA A 620 7.14 28.46 -14.01
N SER A 621 7.90 29.30 -13.30
CA SER A 621 7.56 30.71 -13.17
C SER A 621 7.77 31.45 -14.49
N THR A 622 6.71 31.88 -15.15
CA THR A 622 6.79 32.81 -16.30
C THR A 622 6.54 34.25 -15.84
N GLY A 623 7.38 34.76 -14.92
CA GLY A 623 7.28 36.15 -14.44
C GLY A 623 6.02 36.48 -13.64
N ARG A 624 6.02 37.66 -12.99
CA ARG A 624 4.92 38.09 -12.09
C ARG A 624 3.58 38.16 -12.83
N GLY A 625 2.65 37.27 -12.47
CA GLY A 625 1.23 37.34 -12.86
C GLY A 625 0.64 36.12 -13.58
N ALA A 626 1.40 35.01 -13.72
CA ALA A 626 0.96 33.83 -14.48
C ALA A 626 0.82 32.54 -13.64
N ASP A 627 1.01 32.60 -12.31
CA ASP A 627 1.13 31.43 -11.43
C ASP A 627 -0.15 30.58 -11.28
N ASP A 628 -1.29 31.00 -11.84
CA ASP A 628 -2.61 30.38 -11.65
C ASP A 628 -3.21 29.72 -12.91
N ALA A 629 -2.43 29.52 -13.99
CA ALA A 629 -2.92 28.76 -15.14
C ALA A 629 -2.93 27.25 -14.83
N PRO A 630 -4.06 26.53 -15.03
CA PRO A 630 -4.20 25.12 -14.65
C PRO A 630 -3.27 24.13 -15.40
N ASP A 631 -2.53 24.60 -16.41
CA ASP A 631 -1.64 23.78 -17.26
C ASP A 631 -0.15 24.18 -17.17
N THR A 632 0.27 24.94 -16.15
CA THR A 632 1.69 25.31 -15.98
C THR A 632 2.55 24.07 -15.66
N PRO A 633 3.60 23.77 -16.45
CA PRO A 633 4.43 22.59 -16.21
C PRO A 633 5.19 22.73 -14.88
N MET A 634 5.26 21.63 -14.13
CA MET A 634 6.08 21.55 -12.92
C MET A 634 7.53 21.27 -13.30
N VAL A 635 8.46 22.01 -12.72
CA VAL A 635 9.91 21.85 -12.92
C VAL A 635 10.62 21.65 -11.58
N TRP A 636 11.71 20.91 -11.59
CA TRP A 636 12.59 20.80 -10.42
C TRP A 636 13.36 22.10 -10.20
N ARG A 637 13.39 22.59 -8.96
CA ARG A 637 14.11 23.80 -8.58
C ARG A 637 14.76 23.64 -7.21
N TRP A 638 15.94 24.21 -7.03
CA TRP A 638 16.59 24.37 -5.73
C TRP A 638 15.79 25.32 -4.84
N ILE A 639 15.47 24.85 -3.64
CA ILE A 639 14.72 25.57 -2.61
C ILE A 639 15.50 25.60 -1.30
N ASP A 640 15.34 26.69 -0.55
CA ASP A 640 15.82 26.81 0.83
C ASP A 640 14.77 26.33 1.85
N ALA A 641 15.18 26.24 3.12
CA ALA A 641 14.30 25.80 4.21
C ALA A 641 13.04 26.66 4.40
N GLU A 642 13.08 27.95 4.01
CA GLU A 642 11.94 28.87 4.07
C GLU A 642 10.90 28.60 2.96
N GLU A 643 11.33 28.02 1.84
CA GLU A 643 10.49 27.71 0.68
C GLU A 643 9.88 26.30 0.74
N LEU A 644 10.26 25.50 1.75
CA LEU A 644 9.73 24.16 1.99
C LEU A 644 8.25 24.21 2.38
N ARG A 645 7.44 23.29 1.82
CA ARG A 645 6.01 23.16 2.09
C ARG A 645 5.68 21.77 2.67
N PRO A 646 4.69 21.65 3.58
CA PRO A 646 4.18 20.35 4.01
C PRO A 646 3.72 19.51 2.81
N GLY A 647 4.06 18.22 2.78
CA GLY A 647 3.73 17.31 1.66
C GLY A 647 4.71 17.32 0.48
N ASP A 648 5.69 18.22 0.47
CA ASP A 648 6.72 18.29 -0.59
C ASP A 648 7.42 16.93 -0.76
N LEU A 649 7.72 16.59 -2.02
CA LEU A 649 8.74 15.59 -2.35
C LEU A 649 10.03 16.35 -2.65
N ILE A 650 11.05 16.14 -1.82
CA ILE A 650 12.37 16.76 -1.97
C ILE A 650 13.41 15.72 -2.37
N ILE A 651 14.38 16.17 -3.16
CA ILE A 651 15.57 15.40 -3.50
C ILE A 651 16.78 16.09 -2.89
N VAL A 652 17.53 15.31 -2.13
CA VAL A 652 18.70 15.75 -1.38
C VAL A 652 19.94 15.12 -2.02
N PRO A 653 21.03 15.88 -2.22
CA PRO A 653 22.30 15.28 -2.61
C PRO A 653 22.78 14.28 -1.55
N SER A 654 23.18 13.09 -1.99
CA SER A 654 23.65 12.00 -1.12
C SER A 654 24.71 12.45 -0.11
N GLU A 655 25.59 13.38 -0.51
CA GLU A 655 26.69 13.93 0.27
C GLU A 655 26.24 14.73 1.50
N ARG A 656 24.97 15.16 1.55
CA ARG A 656 24.41 15.91 2.70
C ARG A 656 24.11 15.02 3.91
N GLY A 657 24.16 13.69 3.77
CA GLY A 657 23.89 12.76 4.87
C GLY A 657 22.41 12.73 5.27
N GLY A 658 22.13 12.54 6.56
CA GLY A 658 20.76 12.53 7.10
C GLY A 658 20.09 11.15 7.16
N LEU A 659 20.74 10.09 6.66
CA LEU A 659 20.22 8.72 6.65
C LEU A 659 21.36 7.72 6.90
N ASP A 660 21.15 6.76 7.80
CA ASP A 660 22.08 5.65 8.04
C ASP A 660 21.41 4.29 7.74
N GLY A 661 22.13 3.19 8.02
CA GLY A 661 21.62 1.83 7.79
C GLY A 661 20.37 1.44 8.59
N TYR A 662 19.94 2.26 9.55
CA TYR A 662 18.73 2.03 10.35
C TYR A 662 17.59 2.99 10.00
N GLY A 663 17.87 4.09 9.30
CA GLY A 663 16.89 5.08 8.84
C GLY A 663 17.30 6.52 9.10
N TRP A 664 16.32 7.40 9.28
CA TRP A 664 16.49 8.85 9.49
C TRP A 664 17.46 9.13 10.63
N SER A 665 18.53 9.86 10.33
CA SER A 665 19.61 10.21 11.25
C SER A 665 20.13 11.59 10.87
N PRO A 666 19.51 12.69 11.34
CA PRO A 666 19.87 14.04 10.91
C PRO A 666 21.29 14.46 11.31
N ALA A 667 21.91 13.73 12.25
CA ALA A 667 23.30 13.91 12.66
C ALA A 667 24.31 13.09 11.84
N GLU A 668 23.84 12.16 11.00
CA GLU A 668 24.72 11.38 10.12
C GLU A 668 25.22 12.26 8.97
N ARG A 669 26.53 12.21 8.75
CA ARG A 669 27.25 13.06 7.76
C ARG A 669 27.89 12.24 6.66
N SER A 670 27.96 10.92 6.79
CA SER A 670 28.42 10.07 5.70
C SER A 670 27.47 10.16 4.51
N PRO A 671 27.99 10.08 3.27
CA PRO A 671 27.15 10.06 2.08
C PRO A 671 26.09 8.96 2.16
N VAL A 672 24.84 9.33 1.93
CA VAL A 672 23.72 8.39 1.86
C VAL A 672 23.85 7.61 0.57
N ARG A 673 23.64 6.30 0.64
CA ARG A 673 23.63 5.46 -0.57
C ARG A 673 22.46 5.85 -1.47
N ASP A 674 22.74 6.16 -2.73
CA ASP A 674 21.72 6.24 -3.77
C ASP A 674 21.19 4.84 -4.12
N VAL A 675 19.90 4.63 -3.90
CA VAL A 675 19.20 3.35 -4.13
C VAL A 675 18.31 3.38 -5.38
N SER A 676 18.41 4.44 -6.18
CA SER A 676 17.56 4.65 -7.37
C SER A 676 17.71 3.56 -8.44
N GLU A 677 18.91 3.00 -8.59
CA GLU A 677 19.18 1.89 -9.53
C GLU A 677 18.50 0.61 -9.03
N ALA A 678 18.72 0.20 -7.77
CA ALA A 678 18.04 -0.97 -7.21
C ALA A 678 16.51 -0.81 -7.21
N ALA A 679 16.01 0.41 -6.94
CA ALA A 679 14.60 0.74 -6.91
C ALA A 679 13.88 0.54 -8.26
N THR A 680 14.60 0.64 -9.39
CA THR A 680 14.03 0.41 -10.72
C THR A 680 13.72 -1.08 -10.98
N PHE A 681 14.42 -1.99 -10.28
CA PHE A 681 14.25 -3.44 -10.36
C PHE A 681 13.27 -3.99 -9.31
N VAL A 682 12.81 -3.14 -8.39
CA VAL A 682 11.67 -3.51 -7.55
C VAL A 682 10.46 -3.63 -8.46
N ALA A 683 9.88 -4.83 -8.54
CA ALA A 683 8.75 -5.13 -9.42
C ALA A 683 7.71 -4.01 -9.33
N SER A 684 7.46 -3.27 -10.42
CA SER A 684 6.58 -2.10 -10.40
C SER A 684 5.64 -2.10 -11.60
N ARG A 685 4.44 -1.52 -11.44
CA ARG A 685 3.42 -1.46 -12.52
C ARG A 685 3.74 -0.51 -13.64
N SER A 686 4.64 0.44 -13.42
CA SER A 686 5.04 1.31 -14.50
C SER A 686 5.75 0.45 -15.55
N ARG A 687 5.31 0.49 -16.81
CA ARG A 687 6.12 0.06 -17.97
C ARG A 687 7.42 0.88 -18.12
N ARG A 688 7.81 1.64 -17.09
CA ARG A 688 9.10 2.31 -17.04
C ARG A 688 10.14 1.22 -17.02
N GLU A 689 10.96 1.29 -18.03
CA GLU A 689 12.11 0.45 -18.18
C GLU A 689 12.95 0.52 -16.91
N ALA A 690 13.52 -0.63 -16.54
CA ALA A 690 14.61 -0.61 -15.60
C ALA A 690 15.76 0.21 -16.20
N THR A 691 16.47 0.94 -15.36
CA THR A 691 17.45 1.94 -15.78
C THR A 691 18.67 1.90 -14.88
N LEU A 692 19.86 1.85 -15.48
CA LEU A 692 21.15 2.04 -14.80
C LEU A 692 21.84 3.28 -15.36
N ARG A 693 22.61 3.98 -14.54
CA ARG A 693 23.53 5.00 -15.06
C ARG A 693 24.68 4.30 -15.77
N LEU A 694 24.96 4.72 -16.99
CA LEU A 694 26.07 4.20 -17.77
C LEU A 694 27.25 5.18 -17.66
N ASP A 695 28.07 4.97 -16.62
CA ASP A 695 29.26 5.75 -16.32
C ASP A 695 30.33 4.87 -15.65
N PRO A 696 31.60 5.31 -15.58
CA PRO A 696 32.69 4.53 -14.99
C PRO A 696 32.49 4.10 -13.53
N GLY A 697 31.54 4.70 -12.81
CA GLY A 697 31.17 4.34 -11.44
C GLY A 697 30.18 3.17 -11.32
N LEU A 698 29.62 2.67 -12.43
CA LEU A 698 28.66 1.56 -12.43
C LEU A 698 29.14 0.32 -11.64
N PRO A 699 30.39 -0.17 -11.78
CA PRO A 699 30.83 -1.35 -11.05
C PRO A 699 30.86 -1.15 -9.53
N ALA A 700 31.23 0.06 -9.08
CA ALA A 700 31.23 0.39 -7.66
C ALA A 700 29.81 0.39 -7.07
N ARG A 701 28.81 0.89 -7.82
CA ARG A 701 27.39 0.88 -7.41
C ARG A 701 26.78 -0.52 -7.38
N LEU A 702 27.30 -1.44 -8.18
CA LEU A 702 26.95 -2.87 -8.15
C LEU A 702 27.73 -3.66 -7.08
N GLY A 703 28.64 -3.01 -6.33
CA GLY A 703 29.47 -3.66 -5.32
C GLY A 703 30.51 -4.62 -5.91
N MET A 704 30.90 -4.42 -7.16
CA MET A 704 31.89 -5.26 -7.84
C MET A 704 33.29 -4.85 -7.42
N GLU A 705 33.99 -5.73 -6.70
CA GLU A 705 35.38 -5.49 -6.28
C GLU A 705 36.39 -6.25 -7.17
N HIS A 706 37.65 -5.83 -7.12
CA HIS A 706 38.80 -6.50 -7.75
C HIS A 706 38.65 -6.63 -9.29
N ALA A 707 39.10 -7.75 -9.87
CA ALA A 707 39.22 -7.96 -11.31
C ALA A 707 37.89 -7.86 -12.08
N ALA A 708 36.76 -8.22 -11.44
CA ALA A 708 35.44 -8.10 -12.05
C ALA A 708 35.04 -6.63 -12.24
N GLY A 709 35.34 -5.79 -11.25
CA GLY A 709 35.10 -4.34 -11.32
C GLY A 709 35.94 -3.66 -12.42
N GLU A 710 37.24 -3.99 -12.50
CA GLU A 710 38.12 -3.46 -13.55
C GLU A 710 37.64 -3.84 -14.96
N THR A 711 37.22 -5.10 -15.14
CA THR A 711 36.68 -5.59 -16.42
C THR A 711 35.39 -4.86 -16.79
N ALA A 712 34.47 -4.68 -15.83
CA ALA A 712 33.23 -3.94 -16.05
C ALA A 712 33.48 -2.45 -16.39
N SER A 713 34.45 -1.80 -15.73
CA SER A 713 34.83 -0.41 -16.07
C SER A 713 35.41 -0.29 -17.48
N ALA A 714 36.20 -1.27 -17.92
CA ALA A 714 36.70 -1.32 -19.30
C ALA A 714 35.56 -1.48 -20.31
N LEU A 715 34.63 -2.41 -20.06
CA LEU A 715 33.44 -2.61 -20.90
C LEU A 715 32.58 -1.33 -21.01
N VAL A 716 32.39 -0.61 -19.91
CA VAL A 716 31.66 0.68 -19.92
C VAL A 716 32.44 1.70 -20.74
N SER A 717 33.75 1.81 -20.55
CA SER A 717 34.59 2.77 -21.28
C SER A 717 34.59 2.50 -22.79
N ASP A 718 34.69 1.23 -23.19
CA ASP A 718 34.63 0.80 -24.59
C ASP A 718 33.27 1.13 -25.22
N LEU A 719 32.18 0.88 -24.51
CA LEU A 719 30.82 1.23 -24.96
C LEU A 719 30.62 2.75 -25.07
N LEU A 720 31.24 3.53 -24.18
CA LEU A 720 31.15 4.99 -24.17
C LEU A 720 32.06 5.67 -25.21
N ALA A 721 33.14 5.01 -25.63
CA ALA A 721 34.15 5.50 -26.56
C ALA A 721 33.78 5.33 -28.05
N ALA A 722 32.65 4.69 -28.37
CA ALA A 722 32.10 4.67 -29.72
C ALA A 722 31.88 6.12 -30.21
N ASP A 723 32.32 6.41 -31.43
CA ASP A 723 32.30 7.75 -32.06
C ASP A 723 30.89 8.38 -31.94
N GLU A 724 30.78 9.70 -31.70
CA GLU A 724 29.47 10.36 -31.53
C GLU A 724 28.54 10.20 -32.76
N ASP A 725 29.14 9.92 -33.93
CA ASP A 725 28.45 9.66 -35.20
C ASP A 725 28.15 8.16 -35.48
N ALA A 726 28.65 7.24 -34.64
CA ALA A 726 28.52 5.79 -34.77
C ALA A 726 27.83 5.20 -33.53
N TRP A 727 26.51 5.35 -33.46
CA TRP A 727 25.71 4.83 -32.35
C TRP A 727 25.88 3.30 -32.22
N PRO A 728 26.14 2.77 -31.00
CA PRO A 728 26.31 1.33 -30.83
C PRO A 728 25.05 0.57 -31.26
N GLY A 729 25.26 -0.47 -32.05
CA GLY A 729 24.16 -1.30 -32.56
C GLY A 729 23.48 -2.08 -31.42
N SER A 730 22.25 -2.55 -31.65
CA SER A 730 21.54 -3.38 -30.65
C SER A 730 22.35 -4.61 -30.24
N GLU A 731 23.11 -5.20 -31.17
CA GLU A 731 23.98 -6.36 -30.91
C GLU A 731 25.14 -6.05 -29.94
N GLU A 732 25.70 -4.84 -29.99
CA GLU A 732 26.77 -4.40 -29.10
C GLU A 732 26.24 -4.11 -27.69
N ILE A 733 25.06 -3.47 -27.60
CA ILE A 733 24.37 -3.20 -26.32
C ILE A 733 23.94 -4.52 -25.66
N ASP A 734 23.40 -5.46 -26.42
CA ASP A 734 23.04 -6.79 -25.92
C ASP A 734 24.29 -7.61 -25.55
N GLY A 735 25.40 -7.43 -26.27
CA GLY A 735 26.69 -8.00 -25.94
C GLY A 735 27.22 -7.50 -24.60
N PHE A 736 27.14 -6.18 -24.36
CA PHE A 736 27.44 -5.57 -23.07
C PHE A 736 26.56 -6.13 -21.95
N GLY A 737 25.23 -6.24 -22.18
CA GLY A 737 24.30 -6.81 -21.20
C GLY A 737 24.67 -8.23 -20.76
N ARG A 738 24.98 -9.11 -21.72
CA ARG A 738 25.45 -10.49 -21.42
C ARG A 738 26.77 -10.51 -20.66
N ALA A 739 27.75 -9.71 -21.08
CA ALA A 739 29.04 -9.63 -20.40
C ALA A 739 28.89 -9.10 -18.97
N LEU A 740 27.99 -8.13 -18.75
CA LEU A 740 27.67 -7.65 -17.41
C LEU A 740 27.03 -8.75 -16.55
N ALA A 741 26.07 -9.51 -17.10
CA ALA A 741 25.41 -10.61 -16.38
C ALA A 741 26.38 -11.72 -15.95
N GLU A 742 27.39 -12.03 -16.77
CA GLU A 742 28.45 -13.00 -16.46
C GLU A 742 29.40 -12.53 -15.35
N LEU A 743 29.63 -11.22 -15.25
CA LEU A 743 30.48 -10.63 -14.21
C LEU A 743 29.77 -10.48 -12.86
N LEU A 744 28.42 -10.50 -12.83
CA LEU A 744 27.65 -10.39 -11.59
C LEU A 744 27.71 -11.71 -10.78
N PRO A 745 28.05 -11.65 -9.47
CA PRO A 745 27.98 -12.82 -8.60
C PRO A 745 26.55 -13.38 -8.47
N ASP A 746 26.45 -14.63 -8.01
CA ASP A 746 25.15 -15.29 -7.86
C ASP A 746 24.23 -14.63 -6.84
N GLU A 747 24.82 -14.10 -5.77
CA GLU A 747 24.14 -13.35 -4.73
C GLU A 747 24.69 -11.92 -4.67
N PRO A 748 23.86 -10.93 -4.26
CA PRO A 748 24.31 -9.55 -4.13
C PRO A 748 25.41 -9.45 -3.06
N PRO A 749 26.50 -8.70 -3.33
CA PRO A 749 27.55 -8.47 -2.33
C PRO A 749 26.99 -7.85 -1.02
N PRO A 750 27.53 -8.22 0.16
CA PRO A 750 27.07 -7.68 1.43
C PRO A 750 27.13 -6.15 1.45
N GLY A 751 26.01 -5.51 1.77
CA GLY A 751 25.97 -4.06 1.90
C GLY A 751 25.99 -3.28 0.58
N CYS A 752 25.77 -3.89 -0.58
CA CYS A 752 25.60 -3.15 -1.85
C CYS A 752 24.23 -2.48 -2.02
N GLY A 753 23.25 -2.81 -1.16
CA GLY A 753 21.89 -2.21 -1.18
C GLY A 753 20.91 -2.92 -2.11
N TRP A 754 21.34 -3.98 -2.79
CA TRP A 754 20.48 -4.84 -3.58
C TRP A 754 19.91 -5.97 -2.71
N THR A 755 18.61 -6.26 -2.87
CA THR A 755 17.98 -7.48 -2.34
C THR A 755 18.21 -8.64 -3.30
N ALA A 756 18.10 -9.88 -2.82
CA ALA A 756 18.18 -11.07 -3.68
C ALA A 756 17.20 -11.00 -4.86
N ASP A 757 15.97 -10.54 -4.62
CA ASP A 757 14.93 -10.40 -5.65
C ASP A 757 15.32 -9.38 -6.72
N THR A 758 15.75 -8.17 -6.32
CA THR A 758 16.18 -7.12 -7.24
C THR A 758 17.46 -7.51 -7.99
N TRP A 759 18.35 -8.28 -7.34
CA TRP A 759 19.58 -8.77 -7.95
C TRP A 759 19.31 -9.80 -9.03
N ASN A 760 18.41 -10.75 -8.75
CA ASN A 760 17.96 -11.73 -9.75
C ASN A 760 17.22 -11.06 -10.92
N ALA A 761 16.44 -10.02 -10.65
CA ALA A 761 15.80 -9.21 -11.70
C ALA A 761 16.83 -8.49 -12.58
N LEU A 762 17.89 -7.92 -11.98
CA LEU A 762 19.00 -7.29 -12.71
C LEU A 762 19.70 -8.27 -13.66
N ARG A 763 20.04 -9.48 -13.19
CA ARG A 763 20.70 -10.49 -14.02
C ARG A 763 19.84 -10.87 -15.23
N ARG A 764 18.55 -11.16 -15.02
CA ARG A 764 17.60 -11.46 -16.11
C ARG A 764 17.42 -10.30 -17.08
N TRP A 765 17.40 -9.07 -16.57
CA TRP A 765 17.28 -7.86 -17.38
C TRP A 765 18.51 -7.65 -18.27
N ALA A 766 19.71 -7.85 -17.71
CA ALA A 766 20.96 -7.76 -18.45
C ALA A 766 21.05 -8.80 -19.58
N GLU A 767 20.45 -9.98 -19.38
CA GLU A 767 20.36 -11.06 -20.38
C GLU A 767 19.18 -10.92 -21.36
N SER A 768 18.31 -9.91 -21.19
CA SER A 768 17.02 -9.83 -21.90
C SER A 768 17.14 -9.65 -23.42
N GLY A 769 18.25 -9.07 -23.90
CA GLY A 769 18.41 -8.68 -25.30
C GLY A 769 17.47 -7.54 -25.73
N GLN A 770 17.00 -6.73 -24.77
CA GLN A 770 16.04 -5.64 -25.00
C GLN A 770 16.55 -4.31 -24.42
N LEU A 771 17.87 -4.14 -24.38
CA LEU A 771 18.53 -2.99 -23.77
C LEU A 771 18.74 -1.86 -24.79
N ARG A 772 18.70 -0.61 -24.34
CA ARG A 772 19.02 0.58 -25.13
C ARG A 772 19.69 1.67 -24.31
N ILE A 773 20.43 2.55 -24.97
CA ILE A 773 21.05 3.73 -24.35
C ILE A 773 20.14 4.94 -24.54
N LEU A 774 19.95 5.73 -23.49
CA LEU A 774 19.27 7.03 -23.50
C LEU A 774 20.30 8.12 -23.22
N ASP A 775 20.48 9.05 -24.16
CA ASP A 775 21.31 10.24 -23.96
C ASP A 775 20.52 11.35 -23.28
N LEU A 776 21.12 11.93 -22.24
CA LEU A 776 20.66 13.17 -21.62
C LEU A 776 21.50 14.32 -22.18
N ARG A 777 20.86 15.20 -22.94
CA ARG A 777 21.49 16.32 -23.65
C ARG A 777 21.20 17.64 -22.94
N ASP A 778 22.12 18.59 -23.05
CA ASP A 778 21.94 19.91 -22.44
C ASP A 778 20.77 20.67 -23.12
N PRO A 779 19.73 21.10 -22.38
CA PRO A 779 18.64 21.90 -22.94
C PRO A 779 19.11 23.28 -23.46
N ALA A 780 20.16 23.85 -22.87
CA ALA A 780 20.65 25.20 -23.15
C ALA A 780 21.47 25.29 -24.46
N ASP A 781 22.04 24.18 -24.93
CA ASP A 781 22.82 24.13 -26.18
C ASP A 781 21.96 24.11 -27.45
N SER A 782 20.63 24.19 -27.33
CA SER A 782 19.73 24.00 -28.47
C SER A 782 19.80 25.05 -29.58
N TRP A 783 20.49 26.20 -29.40
CA TRP A 783 20.52 27.28 -30.41
C TRP A 783 21.80 28.16 -30.45
N VAL A 784 23.01 27.59 -30.39
CA VAL A 784 24.23 28.35 -30.76
C VAL A 784 24.70 27.95 -32.16
N ALA A 785 24.50 28.83 -33.14
CA ALA A 785 24.96 28.61 -34.50
C ALA A 785 26.50 28.59 -34.55
N GLY A 786 27.09 27.39 -34.64
CA GLY A 786 28.53 27.21 -34.89
C GLY A 786 29.27 26.17 -34.02
N HIS A 787 28.60 25.44 -33.13
CA HIS A 787 29.20 24.32 -32.39
C HIS A 787 28.48 22.98 -32.63
N ASP A 788 29.25 21.89 -32.49
CA ASP A 788 28.86 20.49 -32.68
C ASP A 788 27.72 20.09 -31.74
N GLY A 789 26.47 20.29 -32.16
CA GLY A 789 25.27 19.74 -31.52
C GLY A 789 25.08 20.06 -30.02
N PRO A 790 23.96 19.64 -29.43
CA PRO A 790 23.79 19.66 -27.98
C PRO A 790 24.69 18.60 -27.33
N ARG A 791 25.55 19.01 -26.39
CA ARG A 791 26.44 18.10 -25.66
C ARG A 791 25.64 17.09 -24.82
N THR A 792 26.03 15.82 -24.87
CA THR A 792 25.51 14.77 -23.99
C THR A 792 26.25 14.85 -22.66
N TRP A 793 25.52 15.05 -21.57
CA TRP A 793 26.12 15.21 -20.24
C TRP A 793 25.96 13.95 -19.37
N ALA A 794 25.00 13.07 -19.68
CA ALA A 794 24.84 11.78 -19.02
C ALA A 794 24.19 10.73 -19.93
N ARG A 795 24.46 9.44 -19.69
CA ARG A 795 23.87 8.31 -20.42
C ARG A 795 23.23 7.31 -19.46
N LEU A 796 22.06 6.79 -19.85
CA LEU A 796 21.34 5.78 -19.10
C LEU A 796 21.19 4.50 -19.94
N LEU A 797 21.37 3.33 -19.34
CA LEU A 797 21.04 2.04 -19.95
C LEU A 797 19.63 1.63 -19.50
N ALA A 798 18.70 1.46 -20.44
CA ALA A 798 17.29 1.20 -20.16
C ALA A 798 16.77 -0.05 -20.89
N GLY A 799 15.85 -0.79 -20.27
CA GLY A 799 15.15 -1.91 -20.90
C GLY A 799 14.03 -2.50 -20.04
N PRO A 800 13.14 -3.35 -20.59
CA PRO A 800 12.07 -3.99 -19.82
C PRO A 800 12.62 -5.13 -18.93
N VAL A 801 12.13 -5.26 -17.70
CA VAL A 801 12.49 -6.38 -16.82
C VAL A 801 11.64 -7.60 -17.18
N PRO A 802 12.24 -8.75 -17.54
CA PRO A 802 11.49 -9.98 -17.83
C PRO A 802 10.72 -10.49 -16.60
N ALA A 803 9.44 -10.86 -16.79
CA ALA A 803 8.60 -11.40 -15.72
C ALA A 803 9.09 -12.78 -15.25
N ASP A 804 8.99 -13.06 -13.95
CA ASP A 804 9.38 -14.34 -13.37
C ASP A 804 8.36 -15.44 -13.70
N ALA A 805 8.84 -16.61 -14.13
CA ALA A 805 7.99 -17.76 -14.45
C ALA A 805 7.30 -18.34 -13.20
N ALA A 806 7.89 -18.17 -12.01
CA ALA A 806 7.35 -18.65 -10.73
C ALA A 806 6.35 -17.67 -10.09
N CYS A 807 6.45 -16.36 -10.39
CA CYS A 807 5.51 -15.32 -9.92
C CYS A 807 4.33 -15.11 -10.87
N ARG A 808 3.93 -16.14 -11.62
CA ARG A 808 2.59 -16.20 -12.25
C ARG A 808 1.49 -16.39 -11.19
N VAL A 809 1.46 -15.54 -10.16
CA VAL A 809 0.19 -15.11 -9.62
C VAL A 809 -0.34 -14.16 -10.67
N ASP A 810 -1.33 -14.64 -11.40
CA ASP A 810 -2.04 -14.08 -12.56
C ASP A 810 -2.30 -12.56 -12.40
N SER A 811 -1.24 -11.77 -12.56
CA SER A 811 -1.27 -10.33 -12.64
C SER A 811 -1.41 -10.03 -14.11
N GLY A 812 -2.65 -10.13 -14.58
CA GLY A 812 -3.05 -9.71 -15.91
C GLY A 812 -2.35 -8.41 -16.29
N SER A 813 -1.99 -8.32 -17.56
CA SER A 813 -1.22 -7.25 -18.22
C SER A 813 -1.92 -5.88 -18.19
N ALA A 814 -2.30 -5.41 -17.01
CA ALA A 814 -2.92 -4.12 -16.78
C ALA A 814 -1.82 -3.04 -16.83
N VAL A 815 -1.63 -2.52 -18.02
CA VAL A 815 -0.88 -1.29 -18.32
C VAL A 815 -1.47 -0.15 -17.47
N ASP A 816 -0.60 0.61 -16.79
CA ASP A 816 -0.97 1.95 -16.29
C ASP A 816 -1.37 2.80 -17.50
N ARG A 817 -2.68 3.00 -17.68
CA ARG A 817 -3.21 3.83 -18.75
C ARG A 817 -3.31 5.25 -18.21
N ASP A 818 -2.48 6.15 -18.74
CA ASP A 818 -2.81 7.58 -18.79
C ASP A 818 -4.08 7.69 -19.66
N ASP A 819 -5.27 7.42 -19.11
CA ASP A 819 -6.49 7.46 -19.92
C ASP A 819 -6.99 8.89 -20.26
N GLU A 820 -6.10 9.88 -20.20
CA GLU A 820 -6.28 11.21 -20.77
C GLU A 820 -6.32 11.20 -22.31
N GLU A 821 -5.65 10.25 -22.96
CA GLU A 821 -5.68 10.10 -24.42
C GLU A 821 -6.65 8.96 -24.85
N VAL A 822 -7.17 9.03 -26.07
CA VAL A 822 -8.30 8.22 -26.58
C VAL A 822 -7.90 6.74 -26.89
N GLY A 823 -6.99 6.19 -26.08
CA GLY A 823 -6.34 4.88 -26.21
C GLY A 823 -6.97 3.70 -25.47
N ALA A 824 -8.19 3.82 -24.89
CA ALA A 824 -8.88 2.68 -24.27
C ALA A 824 -9.34 1.59 -25.28
N SER A 825 -9.18 1.83 -26.58
CA SER A 825 -9.66 0.97 -27.66
C SER A 825 -8.62 0.00 -28.25
N SER A 826 -7.39 -0.08 -27.74
CA SER A 826 -6.33 -0.93 -28.31
C SER A 826 -5.66 -1.75 -27.21
N VAL A 827 -6.25 -2.89 -26.85
CA VAL A 827 -5.63 -3.84 -25.90
C VAL A 827 -5.18 -5.11 -26.62
N GLY A 828 -5.82 -5.45 -27.75
CA GLY A 828 -5.43 -6.56 -28.60
C GLY A 828 -4.74 -6.09 -29.89
N THR A 829 -3.77 -6.86 -30.36
CA THR A 829 -3.20 -6.73 -31.72
C THR A 829 -4.16 -7.24 -32.81
N ARG A 830 -5.38 -7.63 -32.44
CA ARG A 830 -6.43 -8.12 -33.33
C ARG A 830 -7.62 -7.16 -33.33
N PRO A 831 -8.13 -6.77 -34.51
CA PRO A 831 -9.34 -5.98 -34.60
C PRO A 831 -10.56 -6.80 -34.12
N VAL A 832 -11.44 -6.17 -33.36
CA VAL A 832 -12.67 -6.76 -32.83
C VAL A 832 -13.86 -5.94 -33.30
N THR A 833 -14.90 -6.58 -33.85
CA THR A 833 -16.10 -5.89 -34.33
C THR A 833 -16.99 -5.44 -33.16
N LEU A 834 -17.74 -4.36 -33.39
CA LEU A 834 -18.60 -3.75 -32.38
C LEU A 834 -19.69 -4.71 -31.89
N ALA A 835 -20.29 -5.49 -32.80
CA ALA A 835 -21.33 -6.45 -32.47
C ALA A 835 -20.83 -7.61 -31.61
N ALA A 836 -19.65 -8.17 -31.94
CA ALA A 836 -19.03 -9.22 -31.16
C ALA A 836 -18.69 -8.75 -29.74
N HIS A 837 -18.06 -7.57 -29.65
CA HIS A 837 -17.69 -6.96 -28.36
C HIS A 837 -18.91 -6.66 -27.48
N HIS A 838 -19.95 -6.02 -28.02
CA HIS A 838 -21.18 -5.74 -27.27
C HIS A 838 -21.85 -7.01 -26.74
N THR A 839 -21.87 -8.08 -27.53
CA THR A 839 -22.45 -9.37 -27.12
C THR A 839 -21.67 -9.99 -25.96
N ALA A 840 -20.34 -10.02 -26.07
CA ALA A 840 -19.47 -10.58 -25.04
C ALA A 840 -19.54 -9.76 -23.73
N VAL A 841 -19.50 -8.42 -23.80
CA VAL A 841 -19.59 -7.54 -22.63
C VAL A 841 -20.96 -7.62 -21.96
N ARG A 842 -22.06 -7.71 -22.73
CA ARG A 842 -23.41 -7.93 -22.21
C ARG A 842 -23.52 -9.24 -21.44
N GLN A 843 -23.06 -10.34 -22.03
CA GLN A 843 -23.08 -11.66 -21.40
C GLN A 843 -22.26 -11.64 -20.10
N ARG A 844 -21.04 -11.09 -20.14
CA ARG A 844 -20.16 -10.96 -18.98
C ARG A 844 -20.78 -10.15 -17.85
N ALA A 845 -21.43 -9.03 -18.17
CA ALA A 845 -22.11 -8.20 -17.18
C ALA A 845 -23.31 -8.93 -16.56
N GLU A 846 -24.06 -9.71 -17.36
CA GLU A 846 -25.14 -10.56 -16.88
C GLU A 846 -24.62 -11.66 -15.93
N GLU A 847 -23.54 -12.35 -16.30
CA GLU A 847 -22.86 -13.35 -15.45
C GLU A 847 -22.50 -12.76 -14.08
N ILE A 848 -21.83 -11.60 -14.07
CA ILE A 848 -21.45 -10.90 -12.82
C ILE A 848 -22.70 -10.50 -12.02
N ALA A 849 -23.72 -9.95 -12.67
CA ALA A 849 -24.94 -9.48 -12.01
C ALA A 849 -25.75 -10.63 -11.40
N VAL A 850 -25.79 -11.79 -12.06
CA VAL A 850 -26.37 -13.05 -11.55
C VAL A 850 -25.57 -13.55 -10.36
N ALA A 851 -24.25 -13.62 -10.48
CA ALA A 851 -23.35 -14.07 -9.42
C ALA A 851 -23.50 -13.19 -8.15
N LEU A 852 -23.59 -11.86 -8.32
CA LEU A 852 -23.85 -10.92 -7.23
C LEU A 852 -25.23 -11.11 -6.57
N GLY A 853 -26.19 -11.73 -7.24
CA GLY A 853 -27.56 -11.91 -6.74
C GLY A 853 -28.43 -10.66 -6.94
N LEU A 854 -28.17 -9.87 -7.99
CA LEU A 854 -28.97 -8.67 -8.27
C LEU A 854 -30.40 -9.05 -8.72
N PRO A 855 -31.42 -8.21 -8.43
CA PRO A 855 -32.79 -8.45 -8.88
C PRO A 855 -32.89 -8.49 -10.40
N PRO A 856 -33.86 -9.22 -10.98
CA PRO A 856 -34.03 -9.32 -12.44
C PRO A 856 -34.06 -7.96 -13.15
N GLU A 857 -34.71 -6.96 -12.55
CA GLU A 857 -34.80 -5.60 -13.09
C GLU A 857 -33.44 -4.90 -13.21
N LEU A 858 -32.58 -5.01 -12.19
CA LEU A 858 -31.23 -4.45 -12.24
C LEU A 858 -30.30 -5.25 -13.16
N ARG A 859 -30.46 -6.58 -13.21
CA ARG A 859 -29.71 -7.43 -14.14
C ARG A 859 -29.94 -7.01 -15.59
N ALA A 860 -31.19 -6.78 -15.97
CA ALA A 860 -31.55 -6.29 -17.29
C ALA A 860 -30.88 -4.94 -17.58
N VAL A 861 -31.01 -3.95 -16.68
CA VAL A 861 -30.42 -2.61 -16.88
C VAL A 861 -28.90 -2.67 -17.03
N VAL A 862 -28.21 -3.46 -16.21
CA VAL A 862 -26.74 -3.60 -16.27
C VAL A 862 -26.30 -4.30 -17.55
N ALA A 863 -27.00 -5.36 -17.97
CA ALA A 863 -26.72 -6.06 -19.23
C ALA A 863 -26.98 -5.15 -20.44
N ASP A 864 -28.07 -4.39 -20.44
CA ASP A 864 -28.40 -3.45 -21.51
C ASP A 864 -27.38 -2.31 -21.59
N ALA A 865 -27.01 -1.73 -20.45
CA ALA A 865 -25.95 -0.71 -20.39
C ALA A 865 -24.62 -1.25 -20.93
N ALA A 866 -24.24 -2.47 -20.54
CA ALA A 866 -23.05 -3.16 -21.01
C ALA A 866 -23.09 -3.45 -22.52
N GLY A 867 -24.25 -3.83 -23.06
CA GLY A 867 -24.43 -4.05 -24.50
C GLY A 867 -24.49 -2.76 -25.34
N TRP A 868 -24.72 -1.61 -24.72
CA TRP A 868 -24.92 -0.33 -25.41
C TRP A 868 -23.87 0.75 -25.09
N HIS A 869 -22.88 0.44 -24.24
CA HIS A 869 -21.89 1.42 -23.76
C HIS A 869 -21.07 2.07 -24.89
N ASP A 870 -20.83 1.32 -25.96
CA ASP A 870 -19.90 1.66 -27.04
C ASP A 870 -20.60 2.10 -28.36
N LEU A 871 -21.93 2.28 -28.35
CA LEU A 871 -22.71 2.66 -29.55
C LEU A 871 -22.19 3.92 -30.26
N GLY A 872 -21.66 4.89 -29.51
CA GLY A 872 -21.08 6.13 -30.03
C GLY A 872 -19.85 5.91 -30.93
N LYS A 873 -19.20 4.74 -30.86
CA LYS A 873 -18.10 4.38 -31.77
C LYS A 873 -18.56 4.25 -33.22
N ALA A 874 -19.86 4.15 -33.48
CA ALA A 874 -20.43 4.17 -34.82
C ALA A 874 -20.29 5.51 -35.56
N ASP A 875 -19.85 6.59 -34.89
CA ASP A 875 -19.48 7.84 -35.57
C ASP A 875 -18.38 7.58 -36.62
N GLU A 876 -18.58 8.10 -37.82
CA GLU A 876 -17.69 7.92 -38.96
C GLU A 876 -16.24 8.30 -38.63
N ARG A 877 -16.03 9.41 -37.91
CA ARG A 877 -14.70 9.90 -37.52
C ARG A 877 -14.08 8.96 -36.50
N PHE A 878 -14.87 8.43 -35.57
CA PHE A 878 -14.38 7.44 -34.62
C PHE A 878 -13.93 6.14 -35.32
N GLN A 879 -14.66 5.69 -36.34
CA GLN A 879 -14.24 4.54 -37.15
C GLN A 879 -12.98 4.82 -37.97
N ILE A 880 -12.86 6.01 -38.60
CA ILE A 880 -11.62 6.41 -39.29
C ILE A 880 -10.42 6.33 -38.33
N MET A 881 -10.58 6.79 -37.09
CA MET A 881 -9.54 6.69 -36.07
C MET A 881 -9.19 5.23 -35.72
N LEU A 882 -10.17 4.33 -35.59
CA LEU A 882 -9.93 2.92 -35.31
C LEU A 882 -9.24 2.19 -36.47
N HIS A 883 -9.42 2.64 -37.71
CA HIS A 883 -8.71 2.18 -38.91
C HIS A 883 -7.43 2.97 -39.20
N GLY A 884 -6.73 3.47 -38.17
CA GLY A 884 -5.42 4.10 -38.34
C GLY A 884 -5.42 5.44 -39.09
N GLY A 885 -6.58 6.08 -39.23
CA GLY A 885 -6.75 7.32 -40.00
C GLY A 885 -7.11 7.10 -41.47
N ASP A 886 -7.35 5.86 -41.91
CA ASP A 886 -7.77 5.56 -43.29
C ASP A 886 -9.30 5.58 -43.43
N GLY A 887 -9.82 6.63 -44.07
CA GLY A 887 -11.26 6.76 -44.31
C GLY A 887 -11.83 5.88 -45.42
N CYS A 888 -11.00 5.41 -46.36
CA CYS A 888 -11.44 4.45 -47.36
C CYS A 888 -11.64 3.08 -46.71
N GLU A 889 -10.70 2.65 -45.88
CA GLU A 889 -10.79 1.38 -45.14
C GLU A 889 -12.00 1.37 -44.19
N ALA A 890 -12.18 2.44 -43.41
CA ALA A 890 -13.33 2.57 -42.51
C ALA A 890 -14.69 2.53 -43.26
N THR A 891 -14.77 3.10 -44.46
CA THR A 891 -16.00 3.10 -45.28
C THR A 891 -16.27 1.74 -45.93
N LEU A 892 -15.21 1.01 -46.29
CA LEU A 892 -15.31 -0.31 -46.91
C LEU A 892 -15.51 -1.45 -45.90
N ALA A 893 -15.28 -1.19 -44.61
CA ALA A 893 -15.50 -2.15 -43.55
C ALA A 893 -16.97 -2.60 -43.51
N LEU A 894 -17.20 -3.92 -43.52
CA LEU A 894 -18.54 -4.51 -43.48
C LEU A 894 -19.21 -4.31 -42.12
N GLU A 895 -18.41 -4.27 -41.04
CA GLU A 895 -18.86 -4.08 -39.68
C GLU A 895 -17.97 -3.03 -38.97
N PRO A 896 -18.56 -2.12 -38.18
CA PRO A 896 -17.79 -1.20 -37.34
C PRO A 896 -16.91 -1.93 -36.33
N LEU A 897 -15.74 -1.37 -36.03
CA LEU A 897 -14.83 -1.89 -35.02
C LEU A 897 -15.15 -1.32 -33.63
N ALA A 898 -14.99 -2.16 -32.60
CA ALA A 898 -14.91 -1.73 -31.20
C ALA A 898 -13.47 -1.40 -30.80
N LYS A 899 -12.51 -2.18 -31.33
CA LYS A 899 -11.09 -2.11 -30.97
C LYS A 899 -10.25 -2.13 -32.24
N SER A 900 -9.22 -1.28 -32.30
CA SER A 900 -8.28 -1.24 -33.42
C SER A 900 -7.25 -2.35 -33.32
N GLY A 901 -6.62 -2.72 -34.44
CA GLY A 901 -5.44 -3.58 -34.46
C GLY A 901 -4.11 -2.83 -34.32
N MET A 902 -4.16 -1.54 -33.97
CA MET A 902 -2.95 -0.70 -33.84
C MET A 902 -2.15 -1.07 -32.60
N ASP A 903 -0.82 -1.00 -32.69
CA ASP A 903 0.07 -1.22 -31.55
C ASP A 903 -0.22 -0.20 -30.43
N PRO A 904 -0.63 -0.64 -29.23
CA PRO A 904 -0.93 0.26 -28.12
C PRO A 904 0.28 1.07 -27.61
N THR A 905 1.50 0.66 -27.97
CA THR A 905 2.74 1.33 -27.58
C THR A 905 3.17 2.44 -28.57
N ASP A 906 2.62 2.44 -29.79
CA ASP A 906 2.92 3.44 -30.81
C ASP A 906 2.02 4.69 -30.67
N ARG A 907 2.41 5.55 -29.73
CA ARG A 907 1.73 6.84 -29.47
C ARG A 907 1.70 7.76 -30.70
N LEU A 908 2.66 7.65 -31.61
CA LEU A 908 2.74 8.51 -32.80
C LEU A 908 1.72 8.09 -33.85
N ALA A 909 1.57 6.78 -34.09
CA ALA A 909 0.54 6.25 -34.97
C ALA A 909 -0.86 6.63 -34.47
N TRP A 910 -1.09 6.52 -33.16
CA TRP A 910 -2.38 6.87 -32.56
C TRP A 910 -2.72 8.36 -32.70
N ARG A 911 -1.75 9.25 -32.42
CA ARG A 911 -1.91 10.71 -32.62
C ARG A 911 -2.15 11.07 -34.08
N ARG A 912 -1.49 10.38 -35.01
CA ARG A 912 -1.69 10.57 -36.45
C ARG A 912 -3.10 10.16 -36.85
N ALA A 913 -3.56 8.97 -36.45
CA ALA A 913 -4.91 8.48 -36.72
C ALA A 913 -5.99 9.43 -36.17
N SER A 914 -5.83 9.90 -34.94
CA SER A 914 -6.74 10.87 -34.31
C SER A 914 -6.80 12.19 -35.10
N ARG A 915 -5.66 12.74 -35.53
CA ARG A 915 -5.65 13.97 -36.37
C ARG A 915 -6.32 13.77 -37.73
N LEU A 916 -6.06 12.64 -38.38
CA LEU A 916 -6.61 12.32 -39.71
C LEU A 916 -8.12 12.07 -39.66
N SER A 917 -8.63 11.58 -38.52
CA SER A 917 -10.05 11.30 -38.36
C SER A 917 -10.97 12.53 -38.36
N GLY A 918 -10.43 13.72 -38.03
CA GLY A 918 -11.24 14.92 -37.83
C GLY A 918 -12.15 14.87 -36.60
N LEU A 919 -11.95 13.92 -35.68
CA LEU A 919 -12.67 13.84 -34.41
C LEU A 919 -12.40 15.11 -33.57
N PRO A 920 -13.43 15.77 -33.00
CA PRO A 920 -13.22 16.93 -32.15
C PRO A 920 -12.30 16.60 -30.96
N ALA A 921 -11.40 17.53 -30.62
CA ALA A 921 -10.46 17.32 -29.53
C ALA A 921 -11.20 17.07 -28.20
N GLY A 922 -10.92 15.94 -27.57
CA GLY A 922 -11.56 15.54 -26.33
C GLY A 922 -12.93 14.90 -26.48
N ALA A 923 -13.44 14.70 -27.71
CA ALA A 923 -14.68 13.95 -27.95
C ALA A 923 -14.60 12.54 -27.38
N ARG A 924 -15.72 12.08 -26.85
CA ARG A 924 -15.87 10.86 -26.05
C ARG A 924 -17.09 10.10 -26.57
N HIS A 925 -16.91 8.83 -26.91
CA HIS A 925 -17.98 8.02 -27.52
C HIS A 925 -19.08 7.69 -26.50
N GLU A 926 -18.76 7.59 -25.22
CA GLU A 926 -19.70 7.36 -24.13
C GLU A 926 -20.83 8.42 -24.07
N ALA A 927 -20.51 9.66 -24.44
CA ALA A 927 -21.49 10.74 -24.48
C ALA A 927 -22.51 10.53 -25.61
N TRP A 928 -22.04 10.13 -26.79
CA TRP A 928 -22.92 9.81 -27.92
C TRP A 928 -23.71 8.52 -27.68
N SER A 929 -23.11 7.50 -27.06
CA SER A 929 -23.82 6.28 -26.64
C SER A 929 -24.98 6.63 -25.71
N ALA A 930 -24.72 7.46 -24.69
CA ALA A 930 -25.75 7.89 -23.75
C ALA A 930 -26.85 8.72 -24.43
N ALA A 931 -26.49 9.61 -25.36
CA ALA A 931 -27.46 10.40 -26.13
C ALA A 931 -28.32 9.54 -27.07
N LEU A 932 -27.75 8.52 -27.70
CA LEU A 932 -28.47 7.55 -28.54
C LEU A 932 -29.48 6.75 -27.70
N VAL A 933 -29.07 6.25 -26.53
CA VAL A 933 -29.95 5.52 -25.61
C VAL A 933 -31.06 6.43 -25.07
N GLU A 934 -30.76 7.68 -24.72
CA GLU A 934 -31.76 8.65 -24.25
C GLU A 934 -32.79 9.00 -25.34
N GLU A 935 -32.37 9.12 -26.61
CA GLU A 935 -33.27 9.32 -27.74
C GLU A 935 -34.15 8.09 -28.00
N TRP A 936 -33.57 6.89 -27.93
CA TRP A 936 -34.31 5.63 -28.05
C TRP A 936 -35.39 5.51 -26.98
N LEU A 937 -35.05 5.76 -25.71
CA LEU A 937 -36.00 5.73 -24.59
C LEU A 937 -37.15 6.73 -24.77
N ARG A 938 -36.88 7.90 -25.37
CA ARG A 938 -37.93 8.88 -25.69
C ARG A 938 -38.92 8.37 -26.74
N GLY A 939 -38.44 7.61 -27.72
CA GLY A 939 -39.27 6.96 -28.75
C GLY A 939 -40.01 5.73 -28.23
N ALA A 940 -39.37 4.92 -27.38
CA ALA A 940 -39.93 3.70 -26.80
C ALA A 940 -41.04 3.97 -25.75
N GLY A 941 -41.09 5.18 -25.17
CA GLY A 941 -42.08 5.55 -24.16
C GLY A 941 -41.93 4.76 -22.86
N SER A 942 -43.04 4.32 -22.26
CA SER A 942 -43.04 3.53 -21.00
C SER A 942 -42.79 2.03 -21.21
N ALA A 943 -42.31 1.61 -22.39
CA ALA A 943 -42.13 0.20 -22.72
C ALA A 943 -40.88 -0.42 -22.10
N TYR A 944 -39.85 0.39 -21.78
CA TYR A 944 -38.65 -0.09 -21.09
C TYR A 944 -38.97 -0.36 -19.62
N LEU A 945 -38.74 -1.60 -19.17
CA LEU A 945 -39.12 -2.08 -17.84
C LEU A 945 -38.08 -1.75 -16.75
N GLY A 946 -36.88 -1.32 -17.12
CA GLY A 946 -35.79 -1.00 -16.20
C GLY A 946 -35.74 0.48 -15.77
N ASP A 947 -34.83 0.80 -14.84
CA ASP A 947 -34.56 2.19 -14.44
C ASP A 947 -33.82 2.93 -15.56
N THR A 948 -34.52 3.86 -16.21
CA THR A 948 -34.01 4.65 -17.34
C THR A 948 -32.87 5.59 -16.93
N ASP A 949 -32.95 6.18 -15.73
CA ASP A 949 -31.89 7.07 -15.24
C ASP A 949 -30.61 6.25 -14.99
N LEU A 950 -30.74 5.06 -14.41
CA LEU A 950 -29.60 4.18 -14.19
C LEU A 950 -28.97 3.73 -15.52
N LEU A 951 -29.78 3.29 -16.48
CA LEU A 951 -29.30 2.85 -17.80
C LEU A 951 -28.44 3.93 -18.48
N ILE A 952 -28.98 5.15 -18.59
CA ILE A 952 -28.27 6.26 -19.23
C ILE A 952 -26.98 6.59 -18.48
N HIS A 953 -27.02 6.58 -17.14
CA HIS A 953 -25.85 6.86 -16.31
C HIS A 953 -24.74 5.81 -16.48
N LEU A 954 -25.06 4.52 -16.48
CA LEU A 954 -24.08 3.45 -16.65
C LEU A 954 -23.41 3.51 -18.02
N VAL A 955 -24.17 3.81 -19.07
CA VAL A 955 -23.62 4.03 -20.42
C VAL A 955 -22.70 5.25 -20.45
N ALA A 956 -23.10 6.37 -19.83
CA ALA A 956 -22.30 7.60 -19.81
C ALA A 956 -21.02 7.50 -18.95
N SER A 957 -21.04 6.68 -17.89
CA SER A 957 -19.97 6.62 -16.87
C SER A 957 -19.02 5.43 -17.03
N HIS A 958 -19.10 4.67 -18.12
CA HIS A 958 -18.30 3.45 -18.29
C HIS A 958 -16.78 3.70 -18.36
N HIS A 959 -16.32 4.89 -18.80
CA HIS A 959 -14.91 5.29 -18.67
C HIS A 959 -14.56 5.97 -17.34
N GLY A 960 -15.52 6.06 -16.41
CA GLY A 960 -15.36 6.70 -15.10
C GLY A 960 -15.56 8.22 -15.10
N TYR A 961 -15.96 8.81 -16.23
CA TYR A 961 -16.44 10.20 -16.33
C TYR A 961 -17.91 10.31 -15.91
N ALA A 962 -18.48 11.51 -15.97
CA ALA A 962 -19.90 11.74 -15.69
C ALA A 962 -20.27 11.43 -14.23
N ARG A 963 -19.34 11.72 -13.30
CA ARG A 963 -19.50 11.56 -11.84
C ARG A 963 -19.12 12.85 -11.11
N PRO A 964 -19.88 13.95 -11.28
CA PRO A 964 -21.17 14.04 -11.96
C PRO A 964 -21.11 14.72 -13.34
N LEU A 965 -19.95 15.17 -13.81
CA LEU A 965 -19.86 15.97 -15.03
C LEU A 965 -19.08 15.23 -16.12
N ALA A 966 -19.60 15.30 -17.34
CA ALA A 966 -18.88 14.90 -18.55
C ALA A 966 -18.12 16.10 -19.11
N ARG A 967 -17.04 15.84 -19.87
CA ARG A 967 -16.25 16.90 -20.52
C ARG A 967 -17.08 17.60 -21.59
N LEU A 968 -17.14 18.92 -21.54
CA LEU A 968 -17.77 19.72 -22.60
C LEU A 968 -16.87 19.73 -23.84
N VAL A 969 -17.41 19.27 -24.97
CA VAL A 969 -16.72 19.23 -26.25
C VAL A 969 -17.55 19.95 -27.29
N MET A 970 -16.97 21.00 -27.88
CA MET A 970 -17.60 21.76 -28.96
C MET A 970 -17.30 21.12 -30.31
N ASP A 971 -18.31 20.51 -30.92
CA ASP A 971 -18.24 20.06 -32.31
C ASP A 971 -18.62 21.21 -33.23
N ARG A 972 -17.65 21.73 -34.00
CA ARG A 972 -17.88 22.87 -34.92
C ARG A 972 -18.56 22.45 -36.22
N GLU A 973 -18.57 21.15 -36.52
CA GLU A 973 -19.18 20.58 -37.72
C GLU A 973 -20.06 19.37 -37.33
N PRO A 974 -21.24 19.61 -36.71
CA PRO A 974 -22.09 18.52 -36.24
C PRO A 974 -22.54 17.58 -37.37
N ARG A 975 -22.42 16.27 -37.14
CA ARG A 975 -22.84 15.18 -38.05
C ARG A 975 -23.83 14.26 -37.35
N PRO A 976 -24.67 13.52 -38.10
CA PRO A 976 -25.52 12.50 -37.50
C PRO A 976 -24.68 11.29 -37.06
N VAL A 977 -24.71 10.97 -35.76
CA VAL A 977 -24.25 9.69 -35.23
C VAL A 977 -25.43 8.72 -35.28
N GLN A 978 -25.24 7.53 -35.85
CA GLN A 978 -26.31 6.55 -36.06
C GLN A 978 -25.89 5.18 -35.52
N ALA A 979 -26.77 4.56 -34.76
CA ALA A 979 -26.57 3.19 -34.26
C ALA A 979 -27.90 2.44 -34.18
N LEU A 980 -27.82 1.11 -34.05
CA LEU A 980 -28.97 0.26 -33.78
C LEU A 980 -29.08 0.04 -32.27
N VAL A 981 -30.24 0.38 -31.70
CA VAL A 981 -30.60 0.12 -30.30
C VAL A 981 -31.81 -0.79 -30.32
N ASP A 982 -31.65 -2.01 -29.81
CA ASP A 982 -32.69 -3.07 -29.86
C ASP A 982 -33.30 -3.30 -31.26
N GLY A 983 -32.46 -3.24 -32.29
CA GLY A 983 -32.88 -3.39 -33.69
C GLY A 983 -33.51 -2.16 -34.33
N GLU A 984 -33.77 -1.10 -33.57
CA GLU A 984 -34.27 0.18 -34.07
C GLU A 984 -33.11 1.13 -34.42
N LYS A 985 -33.22 1.80 -35.57
CA LYS A 985 -32.21 2.79 -35.99
C LYS A 985 -32.47 4.12 -35.32
N VAL A 986 -31.51 4.58 -34.52
CA VAL A 986 -31.57 5.84 -33.77
C VAL A 986 -30.48 6.79 -34.28
N SER A 987 -30.78 8.09 -34.32
CA SER A 987 -29.83 9.10 -34.78
C SER A 987 -29.84 10.31 -33.86
N VAL A 988 -28.65 10.78 -33.48
CA VAL A 988 -28.44 12.01 -32.72
C VAL A 988 -27.38 12.88 -33.39
N PRO A 989 -27.46 14.21 -33.28
CA PRO A 989 -26.39 15.08 -33.79
C PRO A 989 -25.16 14.98 -32.86
N SER A 990 -23.95 14.97 -33.44
CA SER A 990 -22.68 14.78 -32.73
C SER A 990 -22.33 15.92 -31.76
N GLU A 991 -23.03 17.06 -31.83
CA GLU A 991 -22.93 18.15 -30.85
C GLU A 991 -23.50 17.77 -29.46
N ARG A 992 -24.28 16.69 -29.36
CA ARG A 992 -24.77 16.16 -28.08
C ARG A 992 -23.66 15.41 -27.33
N THR A 993 -22.66 16.15 -26.87
CA THR A 993 -21.50 15.65 -26.12
C THR A 993 -21.68 15.73 -24.61
N VAL A 994 -22.69 16.45 -24.12
CA VAL A 994 -23.01 16.60 -22.69
C VAL A 994 -24.53 16.69 -22.48
N SER A 995 -25.03 16.09 -21.40
CA SER A 995 -26.40 16.27 -20.91
C SER A 995 -26.40 17.12 -19.63
N LEU A 996 -27.14 18.24 -19.64
CA LEU A 996 -27.27 19.12 -18.47
C LEU A 996 -28.06 18.47 -17.31
N GLU A 997 -28.82 17.41 -17.60
CA GLU A 997 -29.55 16.63 -16.58
C GLU A 997 -28.63 15.67 -15.81
N HIS A 998 -27.42 15.42 -16.30
CA HIS A 998 -26.54 14.39 -15.76
C HIS A 998 -26.20 14.58 -14.27
N PRO A 999 -25.88 15.79 -13.77
CA PRO A 999 -25.62 15.98 -12.33
C PRO A 999 -26.84 15.70 -11.45
N ALA A 1000 -28.02 16.11 -11.90
CA ALA A 1000 -29.27 15.83 -11.18
C ALA A 1000 -29.59 14.33 -11.18
N ARG A 1001 -29.36 13.64 -12.31
CA ARG A 1001 -29.46 12.18 -12.43
C ARG A 1001 -28.51 11.48 -11.47
N PHE A 1002 -27.23 11.88 -11.45
CA PHE A 1002 -26.23 11.32 -10.53
C PHE A 1002 -26.66 11.48 -9.06
N ALA A 1003 -27.14 12.65 -8.67
CA ALA A 1003 -27.64 12.88 -7.31
C ALA A 1003 -28.84 11.98 -6.95
N ARG A 1004 -29.83 11.85 -7.86
CA ARG A 1004 -30.98 10.95 -7.66
C ARG A 1004 -30.56 9.49 -7.54
N LEU A 1005 -29.61 9.05 -8.37
CA LEU A 1005 -29.12 7.67 -8.36
C LEU A 1005 -28.33 7.34 -7.08
N ASN A 1006 -27.50 8.26 -6.59
CA ASN A 1006 -26.84 8.08 -5.29
C ASN A 1006 -27.84 7.99 -4.14
N GLN A 1007 -28.93 8.77 -4.19
CA GLN A 1007 -30.00 8.67 -3.18
C GLN A 1007 -30.77 7.35 -3.28
N ARG A 1008 -30.99 6.83 -4.50
CA ARG A 1008 -31.76 5.60 -4.74
C ARG A 1008 -30.97 4.33 -4.43
N TYR A 1009 -29.74 4.24 -4.92
CA TYR A 1009 -28.92 3.03 -4.83
C TYR A 1009 -27.87 3.08 -3.72
N GLY A 1010 -27.71 4.23 -3.05
CA GLY A 1010 -26.58 4.49 -2.16
C GLY A 1010 -25.31 4.83 -2.93
N ARG A 1011 -24.37 5.49 -2.26
CA ARG A 1011 -23.11 5.95 -2.85
C ARG A 1011 -22.26 4.77 -3.32
N TRP A 1012 -22.12 3.74 -2.47
CA TRP A 1012 -21.39 2.53 -2.81
C TRP A 1012 -22.18 1.59 -3.74
N GLY A 1013 -23.51 1.60 -3.66
CA GLY A 1013 -24.35 0.77 -4.53
C GLY A 1013 -24.34 1.25 -5.98
N LEU A 1014 -24.43 2.57 -6.22
CA LEU A 1014 -24.27 3.12 -7.56
C LEU A 1014 -22.87 2.84 -8.12
N ALA A 1015 -21.83 3.05 -7.32
CA ALA A 1015 -20.46 2.74 -7.69
C ALA A 1015 -20.26 1.25 -8.04
N LEU A 1016 -20.95 0.34 -7.35
CA LEU A 1016 -20.93 -1.08 -7.67
C LEU A 1016 -21.58 -1.39 -9.03
N LEU A 1017 -22.73 -0.79 -9.32
CA LEU A 1017 -23.42 -1.00 -10.60
C LEU A 1017 -22.55 -0.49 -11.77
N GLU A 1018 -21.88 0.66 -11.59
CA GLU A 1018 -20.85 1.14 -12.53
C GLU A 1018 -19.71 0.13 -12.67
N THR A 1019 -19.22 -0.41 -11.55
CA THR A 1019 -18.12 -1.37 -11.53
C THR A 1019 -18.43 -2.65 -12.32
N VAL A 1020 -19.67 -3.16 -12.26
CA VAL A 1020 -20.05 -4.35 -13.02
C VAL A 1020 -19.85 -4.16 -14.53
N VAL A 1021 -20.36 -3.05 -15.09
CA VAL A 1021 -20.24 -2.75 -16.53
C VAL A 1021 -18.78 -2.56 -16.91
N ARG A 1022 -18.02 -1.83 -16.08
CA ARG A 1022 -16.62 -1.48 -16.36
C ARG A 1022 -15.66 -2.67 -16.28
N CYS A 1023 -15.86 -3.53 -15.28
CA CYS A 1023 -15.11 -4.78 -15.17
C CYS A 1023 -15.47 -5.76 -16.32
N ALA A 1024 -16.73 -5.78 -16.76
CA ALA A 1024 -17.13 -6.59 -17.90
C ALA A 1024 -16.41 -6.17 -19.19
N ASP A 1025 -16.41 -4.87 -19.54
CA ASP A 1025 -15.65 -4.36 -20.70
C ASP A 1025 -14.15 -4.63 -20.56
N THR A 1026 -13.57 -4.35 -19.39
CA THR A 1026 -12.13 -4.54 -19.15
C THR A 1026 -11.72 -6.00 -19.34
N THR A 1027 -12.43 -6.94 -18.71
CA THR A 1027 -12.07 -8.37 -18.77
C THR A 1027 -12.29 -8.98 -20.16
N VAL A 1028 -13.38 -8.63 -20.84
CA VAL A 1028 -13.63 -9.08 -22.23
C VAL A 1028 -12.59 -8.50 -23.19
N SER A 1029 -12.17 -7.25 -22.97
CA SER A 1029 -11.13 -6.60 -23.77
C SER A 1029 -9.76 -7.27 -23.58
N GLU A 1030 -9.44 -7.72 -22.37
CA GLU A 1030 -8.18 -8.43 -22.07
C GLU A 1030 -8.16 -9.85 -22.66
N GLU A 1031 -9.29 -10.53 -22.69
CA GLU A 1031 -9.44 -11.90 -23.23
C GLU A 1031 -9.49 -11.95 -24.77
N GLY A 1032 -9.73 -10.82 -25.45
CA GLY A 1032 -9.70 -10.71 -26.91
C GLY A 1032 -11.06 -10.79 -27.62
N SER A 1033 -12.17 -10.74 -26.87
CA SER A 1033 -13.58 -10.87 -27.30
C SER A 1033 -14.00 -12.18 -27.97
#